data_AF-A0A3Q9W436-F1
#
_entry.id   AF-A0A3Q9W436-F1
#
_cell.length_a   1.000
_cell.length_b   1.000
_cell.length_c   1.000
_cell.angle_alpha   90.00
_cell.angle_beta   90.00
_cell.angle_gamma   90.00
#
_symmetry.space_group_name_H-M   'P 1'
#
loop_
_entity.id
_entity.type
_entity.pdbx_description
1 polymer ?
#
loop_
_entity_poly.entity_id
_entity_poly.type
_entity_poly.pdbx_seq_one_letter_code
_entity_poly.pdbx_strand_id
1 'polypeptide(L)'
;MLLIKIICKENTVKQNTIRSFAVRHLFAATTVLSAAYLPAALAQTIVNNIYSEKGLAGTMSQTQLDTHTYTSKARFGWNNRRIIIDETLKLDNKGRILDFEALGQSAFGADISESYTWENGHAKWQNDDERSSANTNQPTFYVPKNSTLAIDNALIRYLIKNDLEQIEVLPHGKVTFTKLDAVKLGDEQVYLYAKSGLTMTPDFAWYDKEGNYFAQSWGGMYVIRDGFSKEQFDQLKVRQLKAEQTYLENLAEQLTEYHSALLLDQVNVFDVEKGTTLTGQQVLIEQGKIVQVAPKIKLSKKVATVNGQGKTLIPGLWDMHGHLSKDTGILNIATGVTSVRDMGNEHQNLMEIQSLFDTGKVLGTRVYRAGFMDKYSENSAGLSVKTLKEALEMVDFFADNGYVQIKLYSSIDPKWVEPIAQRAHSRGLRLSGHIPAFMTAEQAVHAGYNEIQHINMLFLNFLAGEKVDTRTKQRFSLIGEKAAEMPMTGEEMDTFIKLLADKNVVIDPTVSTFRSLLMSKNKQIDQEFAEIASHLPPNFVRNLKGAQMQVEDEHQNAYQNSGDAMLKMVKILYDAGVPMVAGTDSVPGFTLLRELELYTMAGIPATEVLKMATIDSARLMGVAHQTGSISEGKVADLLLVDGDPSQDIKALRKLSLVIKGTQVFKPEAIFEQIGIAPFTKASRIIL
;
A
#
# COMPACT_ATOMS: atom_id res chain seq x y z
N MET A 1 9.60 -11.29 -12.42
CA MET A 1 8.27 -11.40 -11.79
C MET A 1 7.47 -12.60 -12.34
N LEU A 2 6.85 -13.40 -11.46
CA LEU A 2 6.16 -14.70 -11.75
C LEU A 2 4.85 -14.51 -12.56
N LEU A 3 4.11 -15.50 -13.09
CA LEU A 3 4.19 -16.98 -13.29
C LEU A 3 3.59 -17.23 -14.74
N ILE A 4 3.07 -18.32 -15.31
CA ILE A 4 2.69 -19.70 -14.99
C ILE A 4 2.98 -20.56 -16.24
N LYS A 5 3.51 -21.77 -16.08
CA LYS A 5 3.17 -22.99 -16.86
C LYS A 5 3.06 -24.08 -15.77
N ILE A 6 2.06 -24.95 -15.69
CA ILE A 6 1.39 -25.83 -16.67
C ILE A 6 -0.14 -25.77 -16.40
N ILE A 7 -1.06 -25.90 -17.37
CA ILE A 7 -1.72 -27.15 -17.82
C ILE A 7 -2.20 -26.96 -19.26
N CYS A 8 -1.86 -27.91 -20.15
CA CYS A 8 -2.36 -27.99 -21.53
C CYS A 8 -2.37 -29.43 -22.04
N LYS A 9 -3.41 -30.17 -21.65
CA LYS A 9 -3.98 -31.44 -22.15
C LYS A 9 -5.08 -31.79 -21.12
N GLU A 10 -6.24 -32.31 -21.49
CA GLU A 10 -6.61 -33.00 -22.74
C GLU A 10 -7.78 -32.34 -23.47
N ASN A 11 -7.93 -32.67 -24.76
CA ASN A 11 -9.13 -32.39 -25.57
C ASN A 11 -9.89 -33.71 -25.77
N THR A 12 -11.23 -33.70 -25.68
CA THR A 12 -12.10 -34.02 -26.84
C THR A 12 -13.61 -33.90 -26.55
N VAL A 13 -14.29 -33.16 -27.43
CA VAL A 13 -15.64 -33.42 -27.98
C VAL A 13 -16.83 -33.63 -27.02
N LYS A 14 -17.76 -32.66 -27.04
CA LYS A 14 -19.12 -32.89 -27.58
C LYS A 14 -19.76 -31.59 -28.11
N GLN A 15 -20.60 -31.72 -29.12
CA GLN A 15 -21.36 -30.64 -29.76
C GLN A 15 -22.84 -30.66 -29.33
N ASN A 16 -23.57 -29.61 -29.71
CA ASN A 16 -25.02 -29.39 -29.53
C ASN A 16 -25.42 -29.01 -28.08
N THR A 17 -26.46 -28.21 -27.85
CA THR A 17 -27.61 -27.88 -28.74
C THR A 17 -28.06 -26.42 -28.59
N ILE A 18 -28.58 -25.84 -29.68
CA ILE A 18 -29.26 -24.52 -29.69
C ILE A 18 -30.65 -24.64 -29.04
N ARG A 19 -31.04 -23.73 -28.13
CA ARG A 19 -32.42 -23.23 -28.03
C ARG A 19 -32.59 -21.92 -27.24
N SER A 20 -33.09 -20.92 -27.96
CA SER A 20 -33.91 -19.79 -27.54
C SER A 20 -34.28 -19.63 -26.05
N PHE A 21 -34.11 -18.40 -25.55
CA PHE A 21 -35.26 -17.64 -25.03
C PHE A 21 -35.14 -16.17 -25.45
N ALA A 22 -36.26 -15.58 -25.90
CA ALA A 22 -36.34 -14.17 -26.26
C ALA A 22 -37.73 -13.65 -25.88
N VAL A 23 -37.78 -12.62 -25.05
CA VAL A 23 -39.00 -11.86 -24.75
C VAL A 23 -38.73 -10.39 -25.04
N ARG A 24 -39.55 -9.80 -25.91
CA ARG A 24 -39.46 -8.40 -26.31
C ARG A 24 -40.00 -7.50 -25.20
N HIS A 25 -39.45 -6.30 -25.08
CA HIS A 25 -40.28 -5.10 -24.95
C HIS A 25 -39.89 -4.12 -26.06
N LEU A 26 -40.89 -3.49 -26.68
CA LEU A 26 -40.72 -2.46 -27.71
C LEU A 26 -40.92 -1.09 -27.05
N PHE A 27 -40.14 -0.10 -27.47
CA PHE A 27 -40.69 1.20 -27.85
C PHE A 27 -39.97 1.69 -29.10
N ALA A 28 -40.68 2.41 -29.96
CA ALA A 28 -40.21 2.79 -31.29
C ALA A 28 -40.00 4.30 -31.42
N ALA A 29 -38.95 4.69 -32.13
CA ALA A 29 -38.75 6.05 -32.65
C ALA A 29 -38.38 5.95 -34.14
N THR A 30 -39.08 6.67 -34.99
CA THR A 30 -38.93 6.60 -36.45
C THR A 30 -37.74 7.41 -36.95
N THR A 31 -36.78 6.76 -37.62
CA THR A 31 -35.73 7.40 -38.39
C THR A 31 -36.25 7.86 -39.76
N VAL A 32 -36.27 9.17 -39.99
CA VAL A 32 -36.39 9.75 -41.34
C VAL A 32 -34.98 9.82 -41.93
N LEU A 33 -34.72 9.10 -43.02
CA LEU A 33 -33.47 9.26 -43.78
C LEU A 33 -33.52 10.53 -44.62
N SER A 34 -32.81 11.57 -44.19
CA SER A 34 -32.33 12.65 -45.06
C SER A 34 -30.81 12.48 -45.25
N ALA A 35 -30.42 11.99 -46.43
CA ALA A 35 -29.03 11.68 -46.75
C ALA A 35 -28.20 12.95 -47.06
N ALA A 36 -27.82 13.68 -46.01
CA ALA A 36 -26.82 14.74 -46.12
C ALA A 36 -25.41 14.12 -46.19
N TYR A 37 -24.74 14.26 -47.34
CA TYR A 37 -23.33 13.92 -47.51
C TYR A 37 -22.45 14.91 -46.72
N LEU A 38 -22.22 14.62 -45.44
CA LEU A 38 -21.08 15.15 -44.71
C LEU A 38 -19.84 14.33 -45.07
N PRO A 39 -18.66 14.95 -45.24
CA PRO A 39 -17.42 14.20 -45.40
C PRO A 39 -17.13 13.46 -44.10
N ALA A 40 -17.10 12.12 -44.15
CA ALA A 40 -16.71 11.31 -43.01
C ALA A 40 -15.22 11.54 -42.72
N ALA A 41 -14.92 12.37 -41.72
CA ALA A 41 -13.60 12.42 -41.13
C ALA A 41 -13.26 11.01 -40.63
N LEU A 42 -12.11 10.47 -41.06
CA LEU A 42 -11.69 9.14 -40.64
C LEU A 42 -11.49 9.13 -39.13
N ALA A 43 -12.22 8.24 -38.44
CA ALA A 43 -12.28 8.17 -36.98
C ALA A 43 -10.87 7.95 -36.38
N GLN A 44 -10.27 9.02 -35.85
CA GLN A 44 -8.90 8.98 -35.37
C GLN A 44 -8.80 8.02 -34.19
N THR A 45 -7.96 7.00 -34.34
CA THR A 45 -7.77 5.96 -33.34
C THR A 45 -6.35 6.02 -32.78
N ILE A 46 -6.25 6.19 -31.47
CA ILE A 46 -5.01 6.09 -30.71
C ILE A 46 -4.95 4.67 -30.13
N VAL A 47 -3.81 4.01 -30.26
CA VAL A 47 -3.54 2.71 -29.64
C VAL A 47 -2.35 2.85 -28.70
N ASN A 48 -2.46 2.25 -27.52
CA ASN A 48 -1.40 2.16 -26.51
C ASN A 48 -1.13 0.68 -26.26
N ASN A 49 0.06 0.22 -26.64
CA ASN A 49 0.57 -1.11 -26.40
C ASN A 49 1.01 -1.25 -24.95
N ILE A 50 0.47 -2.25 -24.25
CA ILE A 50 0.77 -2.55 -22.85
C ILE A 50 1.74 -3.73 -22.81
N TYR A 51 2.85 -3.57 -22.10
CA TYR A 51 3.91 -4.56 -21.99
C TYR A 51 4.10 -5.00 -20.54
N SER A 52 4.63 -6.21 -20.42
CA SER A 52 5.17 -6.79 -19.19
C SER A 52 6.61 -7.23 -19.42
N GLU A 53 7.28 -7.76 -18.39
CA GLU A 53 8.56 -8.46 -18.53
C GLU A 53 8.55 -9.57 -19.61
N LYS A 54 7.37 -10.13 -19.95
CA LYS A 54 7.20 -11.21 -20.93
C LYS A 54 6.93 -10.70 -22.35
N GLY A 55 7.07 -9.40 -22.58
CA GLY A 55 6.70 -8.73 -23.82
C GLY A 55 5.27 -8.19 -23.81
N LEU A 56 4.68 -8.05 -24.99
CA LEU A 56 3.36 -7.45 -25.20
C LEU A 56 2.28 -8.23 -24.42
N ALA A 57 1.62 -7.55 -23.48
CA ALA A 57 0.53 -8.04 -22.64
C ALA A 57 -0.86 -7.75 -23.24
N GLY A 58 -0.93 -6.84 -24.22
CA GLY A 58 -2.14 -6.47 -24.97
C GLY A 58 -2.17 -4.99 -25.29
N THR A 59 -3.37 -4.44 -25.49
CA THR A 59 -3.55 -3.03 -25.87
C THR A 59 -4.67 -2.35 -25.09
N MET A 60 -4.59 -1.02 -25.05
CA MET A 60 -5.75 -0.14 -24.94
C MET A 60 -5.86 0.71 -26.22
N SER A 61 -7.06 1.13 -26.58
CA SER A 61 -7.29 2.00 -27.75
C SER A 61 -8.45 2.95 -27.50
N GLN A 62 -8.36 4.19 -27.99
CA GLN A 62 -9.46 5.16 -28.05
C GLN A 62 -9.67 5.62 -29.49
N THR A 63 -10.91 5.49 -29.98
CA THR A 63 -11.36 5.96 -31.29
C THR A 63 -12.31 7.15 -31.10
N GLN A 64 -11.97 8.29 -31.69
CA GLN A 64 -12.84 9.46 -31.75
C GLN A 64 -13.88 9.27 -32.87
N LEU A 65 -15.18 9.36 -32.52
CA LEU A 65 -16.29 9.21 -33.47
C LEU A 65 -16.77 10.55 -34.03
N ASP A 66 -16.81 11.58 -33.18
CA ASP A 66 -17.13 12.96 -33.55
C ASP A 66 -16.35 13.95 -32.66
N THR A 67 -16.64 15.24 -32.70
CA THR A 67 -15.94 16.27 -31.91
C THR A 67 -16.01 16.08 -30.38
N HIS A 68 -16.98 15.31 -29.88
CA HIS A 68 -17.30 15.14 -28.47
C HIS A 68 -17.48 13.67 -28.04
N THR A 69 -17.77 12.75 -28.96
CA THR A 69 -18.01 11.33 -28.68
C THR A 69 -16.80 10.46 -29.01
N TYR A 70 -16.44 9.58 -28.09
CA TYR A 70 -15.34 8.62 -28.18
C TYR A 70 -15.85 7.21 -27.83
N THR A 71 -15.19 6.20 -28.37
CA THR A 71 -15.30 4.81 -27.91
C THR A 71 -13.92 4.26 -27.64
N SER A 72 -13.79 3.46 -26.59
CA SER A 72 -12.49 2.98 -26.13
C SER A 72 -12.55 1.50 -25.78
N LYS A 73 -11.39 0.84 -25.80
CA LYS A 73 -11.26 -0.59 -25.50
C LYS A 73 -10.01 -0.85 -24.70
N ALA A 74 -10.12 -1.67 -23.65
CA ALA A 74 -8.99 -2.38 -23.05
C ALA A 74 -9.07 -3.85 -23.43
N ARG A 75 -7.94 -4.44 -23.86
CA ARG A 75 -7.77 -5.86 -24.19
C ARG A 75 -6.35 -6.28 -23.85
N PHE A 76 -6.08 -6.54 -22.57
CA PHE A 76 -4.74 -6.92 -22.09
C PHE A 76 -4.79 -7.90 -20.92
N GLY A 77 -3.64 -8.49 -20.58
CA GLY A 77 -3.55 -9.37 -19.42
C GLY A 77 -2.16 -9.89 -19.13
N TRP A 78 -1.95 -10.29 -17.89
CA TRP A 78 -0.69 -10.83 -17.40
C TRP A 78 -0.96 -12.09 -16.59
N ASN A 79 -0.13 -13.12 -16.77
CA ASN A 79 -0.32 -14.44 -16.15
C ASN A 79 -1.73 -15.00 -16.46
N ASN A 80 -2.51 -15.36 -15.43
CA ASN A 80 -3.90 -15.79 -15.52
C ASN A 80 -4.94 -14.64 -15.47
N ARG A 81 -4.52 -13.38 -15.43
CA ARG A 81 -5.43 -12.21 -15.35
C ARG A 81 -5.72 -11.63 -16.73
N ARG A 82 -6.94 -11.20 -16.98
CA ARG A 82 -7.37 -10.56 -18.25
C ARG A 82 -8.27 -9.37 -17.93
N ILE A 83 -8.03 -8.23 -18.58
CA ILE A 83 -8.92 -7.07 -18.52
C ILE A 83 -9.48 -6.86 -19.93
N ILE A 84 -10.80 -6.85 -19.99
CA ILE A 84 -11.61 -6.65 -21.18
C ILE A 84 -12.57 -5.53 -20.83
N ILE A 85 -12.42 -4.34 -21.41
CA ILE A 85 -13.39 -3.25 -21.23
C ILE A 85 -13.73 -2.73 -22.62
N ASP A 86 -15.02 -2.60 -22.93
CA ASP A 86 -15.52 -1.71 -23.97
C ASP A 86 -16.15 -0.50 -23.28
N GLU A 87 -15.90 0.68 -23.81
CA GLU A 87 -16.17 1.95 -23.15
C GLU A 87 -16.73 2.96 -24.15
N THR A 88 -17.68 3.79 -23.72
CA THR A 88 -18.18 4.94 -24.46
C THR A 88 -18.06 6.20 -23.61
N LEU A 89 -17.76 7.33 -24.23
CA LEU A 89 -17.50 8.59 -23.53
C LEU A 89 -17.96 9.77 -24.37
N LYS A 90 -18.81 10.63 -23.80
CA LYS A 90 -19.31 11.85 -24.41
C LYS A 90 -18.96 13.06 -23.57
N LEU A 91 -18.36 14.07 -24.19
CA LEU A 91 -17.92 15.30 -23.54
C LEU A 91 -18.80 16.50 -23.90
N ASP A 92 -18.76 17.56 -23.10
CA ASP A 92 -19.28 18.88 -23.48
C ASP A 92 -18.24 19.71 -24.25
N ASN A 93 -18.65 20.89 -24.73
CA ASN A 93 -17.77 21.81 -25.45
C ASN A 93 -16.52 22.24 -24.65
N LYS A 94 -16.51 22.10 -23.32
CA LYS A 94 -15.35 22.37 -22.44
C LYS A 94 -14.49 21.13 -22.18
N GLY A 95 -14.93 19.94 -22.57
CA GLY A 95 -14.24 18.66 -22.38
C GLY A 95 -14.67 17.86 -21.14
N ARG A 96 -15.71 18.31 -20.42
CA ARG A 96 -16.22 17.63 -19.22
C ARG A 96 -17.17 16.50 -19.62
N ILE A 97 -17.13 15.40 -18.87
CA ILE A 97 -17.99 14.23 -19.10
C ILE A 97 -19.47 14.61 -18.96
N LEU A 98 -20.27 14.31 -20.00
CA LEU A 98 -21.73 14.36 -20.01
C LEU A 98 -22.33 12.96 -19.86
N ASP A 99 -21.71 11.97 -20.49
CA ASP A 99 -22.18 10.58 -20.55
C ASP A 99 -20.96 9.66 -20.61
N PHE A 100 -20.99 8.55 -19.88
CA PHE A 100 -19.95 7.54 -19.84
C PHE A 100 -20.59 6.17 -19.53
N GLU A 101 -20.13 5.14 -20.24
CA GLU A 101 -20.46 3.74 -19.97
C GLU A 101 -19.20 2.88 -20.14
N ALA A 102 -18.96 1.95 -19.23
CA ALA A 102 -17.92 0.92 -19.32
C ALA A 102 -18.51 -0.45 -19.01
N LEU A 103 -18.32 -1.40 -19.92
CA LEU A 103 -18.81 -2.78 -19.84
C LEU A 103 -17.66 -3.76 -20.08
N GLY A 104 -17.65 -4.89 -19.39
CA GLY A 104 -16.72 -5.98 -19.70
C GLY A 104 -16.38 -6.86 -18.50
N GLN A 105 -15.08 -7.15 -18.32
CA GLN A 105 -14.54 -8.06 -17.32
C GLN A 105 -13.25 -7.52 -16.70
N SER A 106 -13.21 -7.53 -15.38
CA SER A 106 -12.08 -7.18 -14.53
C SER A 106 -10.96 -8.22 -14.58
N ALA A 107 -9.80 -7.88 -14.01
CA ALA A 107 -8.57 -8.70 -14.04
C ALA A 107 -8.76 -10.17 -13.64
N PHE A 108 -9.74 -10.48 -12.80
CA PHE A 108 -10.03 -11.83 -12.30
C PHE A 108 -11.30 -12.47 -12.91
N GLY A 109 -11.90 -11.84 -13.92
CA GLY A 109 -13.05 -12.38 -14.65
C GLY A 109 -14.43 -12.02 -14.09
N ALA A 110 -14.50 -11.28 -12.97
CA ALA A 110 -15.76 -10.67 -12.54
C ALA A 110 -16.17 -9.58 -13.53
N ASP A 111 -17.45 -9.55 -13.90
CA ASP A 111 -17.98 -8.58 -14.85
C ASP A 111 -17.82 -7.13 -14.34
N ILE A 112 -17.78 -6.19 -15.29
CA ILE A 112 -17.75 -4.74 -15.07
C ILE A 112 -19.01 -4.15 -15.70
N SER A 113 -19.76 -3.38 -14.93
CA SER A 113 -20.79 -2.47 -15.40
C SER A 113 -20.70 -1.15 -14.65
N GLU A 114 -20.31 -0.08 -15.33
CA GLU A 114 -20.21 1.27 -14.76
C GLU A 114 -20.75 2.32 -15.73
N SER A 115 -21.51 3.30 -15.21
CA SER A 115 -22.05 4.40 -16.00
C SER A 115 -22.15 5.70 -15.20
N TYR A 116 -22.06 6.81 -15.92
CA TYR A 116 -22.23 8.17 -15.37
C TYR A 116 -22.97 9.06 -16.37
N THR A 117 -23.81 9.95 -15.83
CA THR A 117 -24.48 11.02 -16.60
C THR A 117 -24.40 12.34 -15.86
N TRP A 118 -24.26 13.45 -16.59
CA TRP A 118 -24.44 14.82 -16.09
C TRP A 118 -25.47 15.55 -16.94
N GLU A 119 -26.56 15.98 -16.31
CA GLU A 119 -27.62 16.74 -16.96
C GLU A 119 -28.08 17.90 -16.05
N ASN A 120 -28.09 19.13 -16.57
CA ASN A 120 -28.66 20.31 -15.91
C ASN A 120 -28.18 20.55 -14.46
N GLY A 121 -26.91 20.26 -14.15
CA GLY A 121 -26.35 20.38 -12.80
C GLY A 121 -26.46 19.12 -11.93
N HIS A 122 -27.08 18.05 -12.43
CA HIS A 122 -27.24 16.78 -11.71
C HIS A 122 -26.31 15.71 -12.28
N ALA A 123 -25.30 15.34 -11.51
CA ALA A 123 -24.47 14.17 -11.74
C ALA A 123 -25.14 12.92 -11.16
N LYS A 124 -25.11 11.80 -11.89
CA LYS A 124 -25.56 10.48 -11.42
C LYS A 124 -24.54 9.44 -11.88
N TRP A 125 -24.22 8.47 -11.01
CA TRP A 125 -23.39 7.34 -11.38
C TRP A 125 -23.87 6.03 -10.75
N GLN A 126 -23.50 4.94 -11.40
CA GLN A 126 -23.73 3.59 -10.93
C GLN A 126 -22.57 2.71 -11.38
N ASN A 127 -22.07 1.86 -10.49
CA ASN A 127 -21.28 0.69 -10.85
C ASN A 127 -21.76 -0.52 -10.05
N ASP A 128 -21.04 -1.64 -10.16
CA ASP A 128 -21.36 -2.85 -9.43
C ASP A 128 -21.38 -2.66 -7.89
N ASP A 129 -20.62 -1.73 -7.32
CA ASP A 129 -20.48 -1.53 -5.88
C ASP A 129 -21.21 -0.30 -5.31
N GLU A 130 -21.67 0.64 -6.15
CA GLU A 130 -22.37 1.85 -5.69
C GLU A 130 -23.35 2.42 -6.72
N ARG A 131 -24.37 3.13 -6.21
CA ARG A 131 -25.29 3.95 -7.01
C ARG A 131 -25.56 5.24 -6.27
N SER A 132 -25.24 6.39 -6.88
CA SER A 132 -25.31 7.68 -6.20
C SER A 132 -25.47 8.85 -7.18
N SER A 133 -25.61 10.06 -6.65
CA SER A 133 -25.83 11.29 -7.39
C SER A 133 -25.36 12.51 -6.60
N ALA A 134 -24.92 13.56 -7.29
CA ALA A 134 -24.54 14.84 -6.70
C ALA A 134 -25.09 16.01 -7.52
N ASN A 135 -25.43 17.11 -6.85
CA ASN A 135 -25.81 18.36 -7.50
C ASN A 135 -24.55 19.24 -7.64
N THR A 136 -24.01 19.37 -8.84
CA THR A 136 -22.76 20.09 -9.13
C THR A 136 -22.97 21.22 -10.14
N ASN A 137 -23.05 22.45 -9.60
CA ASN A 137 -23.05 23.69 -10.38
C ASN A 137 -21.64 24.22 -10.66
N GLN A 138 -20.61 23.60 -10.06
CA GLN A 138 -19.19 23.93 -10.25
C GLN A 138 -18.53 22.96 -11.24
N PRO A 139 -17.33 23.28 -11.77
CA PRO A 139 -16.50 22.35 -12.53
C PRO A 139 -16.12 21.13 -11.67
N THR A 140 -16.79 20.01 -11.89
CA THR A 140 -16.46 18.71 -11.27
C THR A 140 -16.21 17.67 -12.34
N PHE A 141 -15.21 16.82 -12.16
CA PHE A 141 -14.89 15.73 -13.09
C PHE A 141 -15.25 14.37 -12.50
N TYR A 142 -15.88 13.48 -13.28
CA TYR A 142 -16.17 12.13 -12.81
C TYR A 142 -14.99 11.21 -13.03
N VAL A 143 -14.60 10.49 -11.98
CA VAL A 143 -13.63 9.42 -12.06
C VAL A 143 -14.36 8.10 -11.80
N PRO A 144 -14.36 7.13 -12.72
CA PRO A 144 -14.96 5.80 -12.52
C PRO A 144 -14.05 4.90 -11.69
N LYS A 145 -14.56 3.75 -11.24
CA LYS A 145 -13.74 2.65 -10.71
C LYS A 145 -12.97 1.95 -11.84
N ASN A 146 -13.60 1.72 -12.98
CA ASN A 146 -13.06 1.01 -14.13
C ASN A 146 -13.10 1.88 -15.38
N SER A 147 -11.97 2.01 -16.08
CA SER A 147 -11.92 2.68 -17.39
C SER A 147 -10.71 2.24 -18.21
N THR A 148 -10.67 2.73 -19.44
CA THR A 148 -9.45 2.79 -20.25
C THR A 148 -8.70 4.11 -19.99
N LEU A 149 -7.59 4.35 -20.70
CA LEU A 149 -6.86 5.64 -20.70
C LEU A 149 -7.68 6.82 -21.25
N ALA A 150 -8.90 6.60 -21.73
CA ALA A 150 -9.79 7.63 -22.21
C ALA A 150 -10.20 8.67 -21.16
N ILE A 151 -10.34 8.24 -19.90
CA ILE A 151 -10.67 9.12 -18.78
C ILE A 151 -9.48 10.00 -18.43
N ASP A 152 -8.26 9.45 -18.41
CA ASP A 152 -7.03 10.24 -18.37
C ASP A 152 -6.98 11.24 -19.53
N ASN A 153 -7.18 10.80 -20.77
CA ASN A 153 -7.20 11.70 -21.94
C ASN A 153 -8.20 12.85 -21.75
N ALA A 154 -9.43 12.56 -21.30
CA ALA A 154 -10.46 13.57 -21.11
C ALA A 154 -10.15 14.52 -19.95
N LEU A 155 -9.62 14.02 -18.83
CA LEU A 155 -9.20 14.83 -17.69
C LEU A 155 -8.06 15.79 -18.08
N ILE A 156 -7.05 15.27 -18.78
CA ILE A 156 -5.86 16.03 -19.18
C ILE A 156 -6.22 17.08 -20.24
N ARG A 157 -7.02 16.70 -21.25
CA ARG A 157 -7.64 17.64 -22.21
C ARG A 157 -8.45 18.72 -21.48
N TYR A 158 -9.22 18.36 -20.45
CA TYR A 158 -10.02 19.32 -19.69
C TYR A 158 -9.15 20.34 -18.94
N LEU A 159 -8.14 19.86 -18.20
CA LEU A 159 -7.22 20.70 -17.43
C LEU A 159 -6.45 21.66 -18.35
N ILE A 160 -5.91 21.17 -19.48
CA ILE A 160 -5.22 22.00 -20.49
C ILE A 160 -6.18 23.01 -21.13
N LYS A 161 -7.40 22.61 -21.50
CA LYS A 161 -8.36 23.47 -22.21
C LYS A 161 -8.97 24.59 -21.34
N ASN A 162 -8.98 24.41 -20.02
CA ASN A 162 -9.58 25.36 -19.08
C ASN A 162 -8.53 26.06 -18.19
N ASP A 163 -7.23 25.84 -18.44
CA ASP A 163 -6.08 26.40 -17.71
C ASP A 163 -6.14 26.11 -16.20
N LEU A 164 -6.26 24.83 -15.84
CA LEU A 164 -6.46 24.36 -14.47
C LEU A 164 -5.30 23.48 -13.98
N GLU A 165 -4.73 23.84 -12.83
CA GLU A 165 -3.75 23.02 -12.08
C GLU A 165 -4.43 22.03 -11.10
N GLN A 166 -5.73 22.20 -10.84
CA GLN A 166 -6.50 21.43 -9.85
C GLN A 166 -7.99 21.36 -10.20
N ILE A 167 -8.67 20.30 -9.77
CA ILE A 167 -10.11 20.10 -10.02
C ILE A 167 -10.77 19.23 -8.94
N GLU A 168 -12.02 19.57 -8.57
CA GLU A 168 -12.85 18.74 -7.69
C GLU A 168 -13.39 17.52 -8.46
N VAL A 169 -13.40 16.35 -7.83
CA VAL A 169 -13.80 15.09 -8.46
C VAL A 169 -14.98 14.42 -7.77
N LEU A 170 -15.75 13.65 -8.56
CA LEU A 170 -16.84 12.81 -8.07
C LEU A 170 -16.35 11.37 -7.88
N PRO A 171 -16.68 10.69 -6.75
CA PRO A 171 -17.76 11.01 -5.81
C PRO A 171 -17.48 12.16 -4.85
N HIS A 172 -16.22 12.36 -4.49
CA HIS A 172 -15.68 13.41 -3.63
C HIS A 172 -14.15 13.44 -3.79
N GLY A 173 -13.52 14.46 -3.21
CA GLY A 173 -12.07 14.64 -3.27
C GLY A 173 -11.65 15.56 -4.42
N LYS A 174 -10.34 15.72 -4.57
CA LYS A 174 -9.74 16.74 -5.42
C LYS A 174 -8.46 16.22 -6.05
N VAL A 175 -8.26 16.53 -7.33
CA VAL A 175 -7.06 16.15 -8.07
C VAL A 175 -6.20 17.38 -8.32
N THR A 176 -4.90 17.26 -8.05
CA THR A 176 -3.87 18.27 -8.37
C THR A 176 -2.95 17.74 -9.46
N PHE A 177 -2.51 18.61 -10.38
CA PHE A 177 -1.84 18.24 -11.62
C PHE A 177 -0.61 19.13 -11.87
N THR A 178 0.55 18.54 -12.17
CA THR A 178 1.82 19.31 -12.17
C THR A 178 2.69 19.12 -13.41
N LYS A 179 3.06 20.26 -14.02
CA LYS A 179 4.09 20.51 -15.04
C LYS A 179 5.48 19.91 -14.79
N LEU A 180 5.74 18.62 -15.08
CA LEU A 180 7.07 18.04 -14.79
C LEU A 180 8.10 18.19 -15.91
N ASP A 181 7.79 17.80 -17.15
CA ASP A 181 8.81 17.76 -18.23
C ASP A 181 8.21 17.99 -19.63
N ALA A 182 9.08 18.29 -20.60
CA ALA A 182 8.80 18.44 -22.01
C ALA A 182 9.95 17.91 -22.88
N VAL A 183 9.67 17.02 -23.82
CA VAL A 183 10.69 16.50 -24.75
C VAL A 183 10.11 16.21 -26.15
N LYS A 184 10.87 16.52 -27.21
CA LYS A 184 10.52 16.14 -28.58
C LYS A 184 11.09 14.76 -28.88
N LEU A 185 10.26 13.87 -29.43
CA LEU A 185 10.56 12.46 -29.65
C LEU A 185 10.30 12.11 -31.13
N GLY A 186 11.34 12.27 -31.95
CA GLY A 186 11.16 12.33 -33.41
C GLY A 186 10.49 13.65 -33.78
N ASP A 187 9.26 13.59 -34.30
CA ASP A 187 8.44 14.77 -34.60
C ASP A 187 7.34 15.08 -33.57
N GLU A 188 6.99 14.15 -32.69
CA GLU A 188 6.03 14.44 -31.63
C GLU A 188 6.64 15.21 -30.46
N GLN A 189 5.83 16.08 -29.86
CA GLN A 189 6.16 16.79 -28.63
C GLN A 189 5.34 16.20 -27.49
N VAL A 190 6.01 15.64 -26.50
CA VAL A 190 5.39 15.00 -25.33
C VAL A 190 5.76 15.70 -24.04
N TYR A 191 4.92 15.49 -23.03
CA TYR A 191 4.95 16.18 -21.75
C TYR A 191 4.69 15.20 -20.60
N LEU A 192 5.52 15.24 -19.56
CA LEU A 192 5.31 14.47 -18.34
C LEU A 192 4.54 15.30 -17.33
N TYR A 193 3.59 14.65 -16.66
CA TYR A 193 2.83 15.27 -15.59
C TYR A 193 2.68 14.32 -14.39
N ALA A 194 2.65 14.91 -13.19
CA ALA A 194 2.19 14.24 -11.96
C ALA A 194 0.69 14.50 -11.74
N LYS A 195 -0.02 13.51 -11.19
CA LYS A 195 -1.41 13.58 -10.72
C LYS A 195 -1.46 13.15 -9.25
N SER A 196 -1.95 14.01 -8.37
CA SER A 196 -2.12 13.73 -6.92
C SER A 196 -3.60 13.74 -6.55
N GLY A 197 -4.01 12.99 -5.50
CA GLY A 197 -5.39 12.97 -4.98
C GLY A 197 -6.37 12.02 -5.68
N LEU A 198 -5.92 11.18 -6.62
CA LEU A 198 -6.68 10.01 -7.10
C LEU A 198 -6.41 8.75 -6.25
N THR A 199 -5.18 8.63 -5.76
CA THR A 199 -4.58 7.46 -5.10
C THR A 199 -3.70 7.91 -3.94
N MET A 200 -3.27 6.97 -3.08
CA MET A 200 -2.48 7.26 -1.88
C MET A 200 -1.15 7.97 -2.15
N THR A 201 -0.52 7.69 -3.29
CA THR A 201 0.67 8.38 -3.77
C THR A 201 0.46 8.88 -5.21
N PRO A 202 1.26 9.86 -5.66
CA PRO A 202 1.09 10.49 -6.97
C PRO A 202 1.36 9.53 -8.15
N ASP A 203 0.64 9.73 -9.25
CA ASP A 203 0.80 8.98 -10.50
C ASP A 203 1.45 9.84 -11.60
N PHE A 204 2.32 9.25 -12.42
CA PHE A 204 3.22 10.00 -13.32
C PHE A 204 3.19 9.46 -14.76
N ALA A 205 2.61 10.21 -15.70
CA ALA A 205 2.38 9.74 -17.07
C ALA A 205 2.74 10.79 -18.14
N TRP A 206 3.17 10.31 -19.31
CA TRP A 206 3.44 11.13 -20.49
C TRP A 206 2.19 11.28 -21.35
N TYR A 207 1.97 12.49 -21.84
CA TYR A 207 0.90 12.85 -22.77
C TYR A 207 1.48 13.66 -23.95
N ASP A 208 0.77 13.70 -25.07
CA ASP A 208 1.10 14.60 -26.19
C ASP A 208 0.54 16.02 -25.99
N LYS A 209 0.75 16.88 -26.99
CA LYS A 209 0.26 18.27 -27.02
C LYS A 209 -1.27 18.41 -27.09
N GLU A 210 -1.99 17.39 -27.56
CA GLU A 210 -3.45 17.29 -27.51
C GLU A 210 -3.97 16.68 -26.19
N GLY A 211 -3.08 16.35 -25.23
CA GLY A 211 -3.45 15.77 -23.94
C GLY A 211 -3.80 14.28 -23.98
N ASN A 212 -3.45 13.56 -25.05
CA ASN A 212 -3.67 12.12 -25.15
C ASN A 212 -2.51 11.33 -24.55
N TYR A 213 -2.82 10.24 -23.86
CA TYR A 213 -1.87 9.39 -23.15
C TYR A 213 -0.85 8.78 -24.13
N PHE A 214 0.42 8.89 -23.77
CA PHE A 214 1.55 8.56 -24.63
C PHE A 214 2.35 7.37 -24.09
N ALA A 215 2.84 7.46 -22.85
CA ALA A 215 3.65 6.41 -22.24
C ALA A 215 3.64 6.51 -20.71
N GLN A 216 3.89 5.38 -20.04
CA GLN A 216 4.13 5.35 -18.59
C GLN A 216 4.91 4.10 -18.16
N SER A 217 5.74 4.23 -17.12
CA SER A 217 6.34 3.10 -16.40
C SER A 217 5.52 2.75 -15.14
N TRP A 218 5.04 1.51 -15.04
CA TRP A 218 4.36 0.94 -13.86
C TRP A 218 5.21 -0.18 -13.24
N GLY A 219 6.46 0.13 -12.90
CA GLY A 219 7.43 -0.85 -12.40
C GLY A 219 7.70 -1.99 -13.40
N GLY A 220 7.12 -3.17 -13.12
CA GLY A 220 7.23 -4.38 -13.95
C GLY A 220 6.29 -4.45 -15.17
N MET A 221 5.44 -3.44 -15.36
CA MET A 221 4.66 -3.21 -16.58
C MET A 221 4.93 -1.80 -17.12
N TYR A 222 4.65 -1.57 -18.40
CA TYR A 222 4.76 -0.26 -19.02
C TYR A 222 3.84 -0.12 -20.24
N VAL A 223 3.54 1.13 -20.58
CA VAL A 223 2.67 1.51 -21.70
C VAL A 223 3.47 2.34 -22.70
N ILE A 224 3.31 2.05 -23.99
CA ILE A 224 3.86 2.86 -25.10
C ILE A 224 2.75 3.05 -26.15
N ARG A 225 2.58 4.25 -26.67
CA ARG A 225 1.76 4.48 -27.87
C ARG A 225 2.26 3.66 -29.05
N ASP A 226 1.32 3.15 -29.86
CA ASP A 226 1.66 2.46 -31.09
C ASP A 226 2.41 3.36 -32.08
N GLY A 227 3.28 2.75 -32.90
CA GLY A 227 4.24 3.46 -33.75
C GLY A 227 5.53 3.92 -33.05
N PHE A 228 5.62 3.87 -31.71
CA PHE A 228 6.83 4.22 -30.97
C PHE A 228 7.61 2.99 -30.47
N SER A 229 8.94 3.10 -30.49
CA SER A 229 9.85 2.01 -30.17
C SER A 229 10.09 1.85 -28.67
N LYS A 230 10.60 0.67 -28.26
CA LYS A 230 11.02 0.46 -26.88
C LYS A 230 12.18 1.36 -26.46
N GLU A 231 13.12 1.64 -27.37
CA GLU A 231 14.24 2.56 -27.12
C GLU A 231 13.74 3.98 -26.82
N GLN A 232 12.76 4.46 -27.59
CA GLN A 232 12.11 5.76 -27.34
C GLN A 232 11.39 5.79 -25.99
N PHE A 233 10.73 4.70 -25.59
CA PHE A 233 10.18 4.58 -24.24
C PHE A 233 11.26 4.57 -23.16
N ASP A 234 12.37 3.85 -23.33
CA ASP A 234 13.42 3.78 -22.30
C ASP A 234 14.09 5.17 -22.10
N GLN A 235 14.19 5.99 -23.15
CA GLN A 235 14.55 7.42 -23.05
C GLN A 235 13.54 8.21 -22.20
N LEU A 236 12.23 8.03 -22.41
CA LEU A 236 11.19 8.66 -21.58
C LEU A 236 11.21 8.14 -20.14
N LYS A 237 11.47 6.85 -19.91
CA LYS A 237 11.52 6.24 -18.57
C LYS A 237 12.65 6.82 -17.72
N VAL A 238 13.84 7.04 -18.29
CA VAL A 238 14.96 7.67 -17.56
C VAL A 238 14.61 9.11 -17.16
N ARG A 239 13.92 9.86 -18.03
CA ARG A 239 13.44 11.22 -17.70
C ARG A 239 12.33 11.20 -16.63
N GLN A 240 11.40 10.25 -16.74
CA GLN A 240 10.31 10.04 -15.78
C GLN A 240 10.85 9.74 -14.37
N LEU A 241 11.70 8.72 -14.20
CA LEU A 241 12.25 8.35 -12.89
C LEU A 241 13.04 9.51 -12.24
N LYS A 242 13.69 10.35 -13.04
CA LYS A 242 14.36 11.57 -12.54
C LYS A 242 13.35 12.62 -12.08
N ALA A 243 12.32 12.89 -12.88
CA ALA A 243 11.30 13.89 -12.57
C ALA A 243 10.40 13.47 -11.39
N GLU A 244 10.11 12.17 -11.25
CA GLU A 244 9.47 11.57 -10.07
C GLU A 244 10.29 11.88 -8.80
N GLN A 245 11.60 11.62 -8.83
CA GLN A 245 12.46 11.95 -7.69
C GLN A 245 12.51 13.46 -7.42
N THR A 246 12.70 14.31 -8.43
CA THR A 246 12.72 15.77 -8.21
C THR A 246 11.38 16.31 -7.70
N TYR A 247 10.25 15.70 -8.09
CA TYR A 247 8.95 16.03 -7.51
C TYR A 247 8.89 15.66 -6.02
N LEU A 248 9.33 14.46 -5.65
CA LEU A 248 9.42 14.02 -4.24
C LEU A 248 10.44 14.84 -3.42
N GLU A 249 11.53 15.30 -4.03
CA GLU A 249 12.51 16.20 -3.42
C GLU A 249 11.90 17.59 -3.15
N ASN A 250 11.15 18.15 -4.10
CA ASN A 250 10.42 19.41 -3.91
C ASN A 250 9.34 19.30 -2.81
N LEU A 251 8.63 18.16 -2.73
CA LEU A 251 7.68 17.93 -1.63
C LEU A 251 8.36 17.87 -0.27
N ALA A 252 9.55 17.27 -0.17
CA ALA A 252 10.31 17.23 1.08
C ALA A 252 10.79 18.62 1.52
N GLU A 253 11.25 19.46 0.59
CA GLU A 253 11.59 20.86 0.87
C GLU A 253 10.38 21.67 1.36
N GLN A 254 9.20 21.44 0.79
CA GLN A 254 7.97 22.17 1.15
C GLN A 254 7.32 21.70 2.46
N LEU A 255 7.41 20.41 2.80
CA LEU A 255 6.66 19.79 3.90
C LEU A 255 7.49 19.56 5.18
N THR A 256 8.79 19.88 5.17
CA THR A 256 9.71 19.65 6.30
C THR A 256 10.18 20.97 6.91
N GLU A 257 9.82 21.23 8.17
CA GLU A 257 10.47 22.28 8.96
C GLU A 257 11.73 21.76 9.65
N TYR A 258 12.78 22.58 9.70
CA TYR A 258 14.06 22.22 10.31
C TYR A 258 14.32 23.05 11.57
N HIS A 259 14.31 22.39 12.74
CA HIS A 259 14.49 23.04 14.04
C HIS A 259 15.75 22.54 14.75
N SER A 260 16.73 23.42 14.95
CA SER A 260 17.98 23.10 15.65
C SER A 260 17.83 23.09 17.18
N ALA A 261 16.77 23.73 17.70
CA ALA A 261 16.26 23.57 19.05
C ALA A 261 14.73 23.76 19.05
N LEU A 262 14.00 22.90 19.76
CA LEU A 262 12.54 22.90 19.85
C LEU A 262 12.11 22.57 21.28
N LEU A 263 11.17 23.34 21.83
CA LEU A 263 10.52 23.06 23.12
C LEU A 263 9.09 22.56 22.88
N LEU A 264 8.77 21.38 23.40
CA LEU A 264 7.39 20.91 23.51
C LEU A 264 6.92 21.26 24.92
N ASP A 265 5.93 22.16 25.02
CA ASP A 265 5.45 22.74 26.27
C ASP A 265 4.09 22.14 26.69
N GLN A 266 3.87 21.97 28.00
CA GLN A 266 2.63 21.43 28.59
C GLN A 266 2.17 20.07 28.02
N VAL A 267 3.09 19.22 27.57
CA VAL A 267 2.79 17.88 27.01
C VAL A 267 2.54 16.84 28.10
N ASN A 268 1.66 15.87 27.82
CA ASN A 268 1.62 14.62 28.57
C ASN A 268 2.64 13.64 27.94
N VAL A 269 3.67 13.21 28.66
CA VAL A 269 4.71 12.31 28.14
C VAL A 269 4.37 10.87 28.53
N PHE A 270 4.12 9.99 27.55
CA PHE A 270 3.93 8.57 27.82
C PHE A 270 5.28 7.84 27.90
N ASP A 271 5.59 7.33 29.09
CA ASP A 271 6.79 6.52 29.33
C ASP A 271 6.52 5.07 28.92
N VAL A 272 6.87 4.73 27.68
CA VAL A 272 6.73 3.38 27.11
C VAL A 272 7.55 2.30 27.84
N GLU A 273 8.54 2.66 28.66
CA GLU A 273 9.32 1.68 29.45
C GLU A 273 8.67 1.40 30.81
N LYS A 274 7.81 2.29 31.32
CA LYS A 274 7.06 2.12 32.58
C LYS A 274 5.56 1.88 32.40
N GLY A 275 5.00 2.16 31.22
CA GLY A 275 3.55 2.11 30.96
C GLY A 275 2.77 3.27 31.61
N THR A 276 3.41 4.42 31.89
CA THR A 276 2.83 5.51 32.70
C THR A 276 2.94 6.88 32.03
N THR A 277 1.91 7.71 32.16
CA THR A 277 1.89 9.09 31.63
C THR A 277 2.34 10.13 32.66
N LEU A 278 3.37 10.92 32.32
CA LEU A 278 3.80 12.10 33.08
C LEU A 278 3.09 13.34 32.52
N THR A 279 2.19 13.95 33.27
CA THR A 279 1.37 15.09 32.78
C THR A 279 2.10 16.44 32.89
N GLY A 280 1.76 17.38 32.01
CA GLY A 280 2.24 18.78 32.09
C GLY A 280 3.76 18.95 32.09
N GLN A 281 4.46 18.13 31.29
CA GLN A 281 5.91 18.22 31.14
C GLN A 281 6.31 19.21 30.06
N GLN A 282 7.57 19.65 30.14
CA GLN A 282 8.31 20.27 29.05
C GLN A 282 9.36 19.27 28.53
N VAL A 283 9.52 19.20 27.21
CA VAL A 283 10.56 18.40 26.56
C VAL A 283 11.38 19.30 25.64
N LEU A 284 12.67 19.47 25.97
CA LEU A 284 13.61 20.24 25.16
C LEU A 284 14.36 19.29 24.22
N ILE A 285 14.32 19.60 22.94
CA ILE A 285 15.08 18.96 21.86
C ILE A 285 16.14 19.94 21.38
N GLU A 286 17.40 19.53 21.25
CA GLU A 286 18.43 20.27 20.52
C GLU A 286 19.21 19.33 19.60
N GLN A 287 19.56 19.80 18.40
CA GLN A 287 20.29 19.04 17.37
C GLN A 287 19.70 17.64 17.12
N GLY A 288 18.37 17.53 17.19
CA GLY A 288 17.63 16.28 16.99
C GLY A 288 17.75 15.25 18.11
N LYS A 289 18.19 15.65 19.31
CA LYS A 289 18.20 14.81 20.51
C LYS A 289 17.37 15.42 21.63
N ILE A 290 16.77 14.57 22.44
CA ILE A 290 16.12 14.95 23.69
C ILE A 290 17.21 15.37 24.67
N VAL A 291 17.21 16.64 25.07
CA VAL A 291 18.21 17.20 26.01
C VAL A 291 17.69 17.18 27.43
N GLN A 292 16.41 17.48 27.64
CA GLN A 292 15.80 17.47 28.98
C GLN A 292 14.30 17.13 28.94
N VAL A 293 13.84 16.36 29.93
CA VAL A 293 12.41 16.14 30.22
C VAL A 293 12.12 16.54 31.67
N ALA A 294 11.30 17.58 31.89
CA ALA A 294 10.99 18.05 33.24
C ALA A 294 9.68 18.87 33.29
N PRO A 295 9.02 19.02 34.46
CA PRO A 295 7.85 19.90 34.60
C PRO A 295 8.13 21.38 34.29
N LYS A 296 9.40 21.80 34.33
CA LYS A 296 9.86 23.13 33.91
C LYS A 296 11.33 23.13 33.55
N ILE A 297 11.66 23.63 32.36
CA ILE A 297 13.01 23.72 31.81
C ILE A 297 13.47 25.18 31.84
N LYS A 298 14.74 25.42 32.19
CA LYS A 298 15.35 26.75 32.16
C LYS A 298 16.10 26.95 30.85
N LEU A 299 15.44 27.54 29.87
CA LEU A 299 16.06 27.88 28.58
C LEU A 299 17.23 28.87 28.75
N SER A 300 18.29 28.66 27.96
CA SER A 300 19.48 29.53 27.88
C SER A 300 19.36 30.63 26.81
N LYS A 301 18.37 30.50 25.91
CA LYS A 301 18.11 31.31 24.72
C LYS A 301 16.62 31.24 24.36
N LYS A 302 16.16 32.03 23.40
CA LYS A 302 14.82 31.85 22.82
C LYS A 302 14.82 30.57 21.96
N VAL A 303 13.75 29.77 22.04
CA VAL A 303 13.62 28.47 21.37
C VAL A 303 12.22 28.36 20.75
N ALA A 304 12.13 27.78 19.55
CA ALA A 304 10.84 27.49 18.90
C ALA A 304 9.99 26.61 19.82
N THR A 305 8.74 26.99 20.09
CA THR A 305 7.90 26.36 21.11
C THR A 305 6.58 25.85 20.52
N VAL A 306 6.19 24.64 20.89
CA VAL A 306 4.91 24.01 20.53
C VAL A 306 4.05 23.85 21.79
N ASN A 307 2.81 24.32 21.74
CA ASN A 307 1.85 24.10 22.82
C ASN A 307 1.20 22.71 22.69
N GLY A 308 1.60 21.81 23.58
CA GLY A 308 1.10 20.45 23.72
C GLY A 308 0.02 20.26 24.78
N GLN A 309 -0.55 21.34 25.34
CA GLN A 309 -1.61 21.25 26.36
C GLN A 309 -2.78 20.37 25.90
N GLY A 310 -3.06 19.30 26.65
CA GLY A 310 -4.11 18.32 26.34
C GLY A 310 -3.71 17.24 25.32
N LYS A 311 -2.47 17.26 24.82
CA LYS A 311 -1.92 16.30 23.86
C LYS A 311 -0.89 15.37 24.52
N THR A 312 -0.76 14.17 23.96
CA THR A 312 0.18 13.15 24.46
C THR A 312 1.35 12.99 23.51
N LEU A 313 2.56 13.10 24.05
CA LEU A 313 3.82 12.87 23.37
C LEU A 313 4.22 11.40 23.56
N ILE A 314 4.41 10.69 22.44
CA ILE A 314 4.89 9.30 22.39
C ILE A 314 6.14 9.19 21.49
N PRO A 315 6.93 8.11 21.58
CA PRO A 315 7.98 7.83 20.59
C PRO A 315 7.39 7.58 19.19
N GLY A 316 8.19 7.81 18.16
CA GLY A 316 7.85 7.48 16.77
C GLY A 316 7.60 5.98 16.56
N LEU A 317 6.59 5.65 15.75
CA LEU A 317 6.14 4.28 15.53
C LEU A 317 7.08 3.50 14.59
N TRP A 318 7.06 2.19 14.76
CA TRP A 318 7.83 1.22 13.99
C TRP A 318 6.91 0.31 13.18
N ASP A 319 7.06 0.28 11.86
CA ASP A 319 6.53 -0.79 11.01
C ASP A 319 7.60 -1.85 10.82
N MET A 320 7.40 -3.02 11.42
CA MET A 320 8.35 -4.13 11.33
C MET A 320 8.18 -4.98 10.06
N HIS A 321 7.21 -4.66 9.21
CA HIS A 321 6.97 -5.37 7.95
C HIS A 321 6.69 -4.43 6.77
N GLY A 322 7.58 -3.45 6.56
CA GLY A 322 7.47 -2.55 5.42
C GLY A 322 8.10 -3.11 4.14
N HIS A 323 7.66 -2.56 3.01
CA HIS A 323 8.32 -2.69 1.71
C HIS A 323 8.48 -1.29 1.11
N LEU A 324 9.72 -0.78 1.07
CA LEU A 324 9.98 0.64 0.84
C LEU A 324 10.14 1.01 -0.64
N SER A 325 9.62 2.19 -0.97
CA SER A 325 9.84 2.93 -2.21
C SER A 325 10.06 4.42 -1.89
N LYS A 326 10.54 5.20 -2.86
CA LYS A 326 10.79 6.64 -2.69
C LYS A 326 9.54 7.41 -2.23
N ASP A 327 8.34 6.99 -2.64
CA ASP A 327 7.05 7.62 -2.28
C ASP A 327 6.42 7.08 -0.98
N THR A 328 6.68 5.83 -0.56
CA THR A 328 6.11 5.25 0.69
C THR A 328 6.41 6.06 1.94
N GLY A 329 7.52 6.81 1.96
CA GLY A 329 7.94 7.61 3.11
C GLY A 329 6.99 8.75 3.45
N ILE A 330 6.23 9.26 2.48
CA ILE A 330 5.20 10.30 2.69
C ILE A 330 4.09 9.78 3.61
N LEU A 331 3.53 8.61 3.28
CA LEU A 331 2.45 7.97 4.06
C LEU A 331 2.92 7.58 5.46
N ASN A 332 4.11 7.00 5.56
CA ASN A 332 4.72 6.61 6.84
C ASN A 332 4.88 7.82 7.77
N ILE A 333 5.49 8.92 7.31
CA ILE A 333 5.70 10.11 8.14
C ILE A 333 4.38 10.80 8.51
N ALA A 334 3.39 10.88 7.60
CA ALA A 334 2.08 11.46 7.90
C ALA A 334 1.29 10.66 8.97
N THR A 335 1.52 9.35 9.07
CA THR A 335 0.91 8.44 10.06
C THR A 335 1.80 8.15 11.27
N GLY A 336 2.95 8.83 11.39
CA GLY A 336 3.83 8.75 12.56
C GLY A 336 4.78 7.56 12.59
N VAL A 337 4.86 6.77 11.52
CA VAL A 337 5.89 5.74 11.36
C VAL A 337 7.23 6.43 11.07
N THR A 338 8.12 6.46 12.06
CA THR A 338 9.46 7.07 11.94
C THR A 338 10.53 6.06 11.58
N SER A 339 10.27 4.77 11.80
CA SER A 339 11.21 3.66 11.57
C SER A 339 10.50 2.53 10.83
N VAL A 340 11.18 1.92 9.85
CA VAL A 340 10.64 0.78 9.09
C VAL A 340 11.72 -0.29 8.95
N ARG A 341 11.37 -1.55 9.22
CA ARG A 341 12.15 -2.70 8.76
C ARG A 341 11.65 -3.10 7.38
N ASP A 342 12.47 -2.88 6.36
CA ASP A 342 12.20 -3.39 5.01
C ASP A 342 12.42 -4.90 4.97
N MET A 343 11.42 -5.61 4.45
CA MET A 343 11.32 -7.06 4.47
C MET A 343 11.57 -7.75 3.12
N GLY A 344 12.21 -7.09 2.15
CA GLY A 344 12.74 -7.81 0.99
C GLY A 344 12.99 -7.04 -0.31
N ASN A 345 13.43 -5.79 -0.20
CA ASN A 345 13.81 -4.97 -1.36
C ASN A 345 15.10 -5.44 -2.04
N GLU A 346 15.35 -4.94 -3.26
CA GLU A 346 16.65 -5.08 -3.91
C GLU A 346 17.68 -4.18 -3.20
N HIS A 347 18.92 -4.65 -3.09
CA HIS A 347 19.94 -4.00 -2.28
C HIS A 347 20.28 -2.58 -2.76
N GLN A 348 20.59 -2.36 -4.03
CA GLN A 348 20.98 -1.04 -4.54
C GLN A 348 19.80 -0.05 -4.44
N ASN A 349 18.58 -0.49 -4.76
CA ASN A 349 17.36 0.31 -4.58
C ASN A 349 17.15 0.70 -3.10
N LEU A 350 17.35 -0.24 -2.17
CA LEU A 350 17.21 0.03 -0.72
C LEU A 350 18.29 0.98 -0.20
N MET A 351 19.53 0.88 -0.70
CA MET A 351 20.60 1.82 -0.38
C MET A 351 20.31 3.24 -0.92
N GLU A 352 19.71 3.35 -2.11
CA GLU A 352 19.29 4.64 -2.67
C GLU A 352 18.15 5.26 -1.83
N ILE A 353 17.11 4.49 -1.53
CA ILE A 353 15.97 4.93 -0.70
C ILE A 353 16.44 5.35 0.70
N GLN A 354 17.28 4.54 1.34
CA GLN A 354 17.86 4.89 2.65
C GLN A 354 18.65 6.20 2.57
N SER A 355 19.51 6.38 1.56
CA SER A 355 20.28 7.60 1.38
C SER A 355 19.39 8.84 1.22
N LEU A 356 18.28 8.74 0.48
CA LEU A 356 17.32 9.83 0.33
C LEU A 356 16.58 10.16 1.65
N PHE A 357 16.21 9.16 2.43
CA PHE A 357 15.50 9.34 3.71
C PHE A 357 16.41 9.80 4.86
N ASP A 358 17.65 9.33 4.92
CA ASP A 358 18.64 9.71 5.94
C ASP A 358 19.20 11.12 5.68
N THR A 359 19.31 11.55 4.41
CA THR A 359 19.68 12.93 4.06
C THR A 359 18.53 13.93 4.14
N GLY A 360 17.28 13.48 4.32
CA GLY A 360 16.09 14.34 4.30
C GLY A 360 15.73 14.88 2.90
N LYS A 361 16.34 14.34 1.84
CA LYS A 361 16.03 14.68 0.46
C LYS A 361 14.62 14.29 0.04
N VAL A 362 14.09 13.20 0.58
CA VAL A 362 12.70 12.79 0.40
C VAL A 362 12.12 12.48 1.78
N LEU A 363 10.83 12.80 2.00
CA LEU A 363 10.14 12.43 3.24
C LEU A 363 10.23 10.90 3.43
N GLY A 364 10.69 10.45 4.59
CA GLY A 364 10.76 9.04 4.89
C GLY A 364 11.43 8.70 6.21
N THR A 365 11.52 7.41 6.49
CA THR A 365 11.76 6.85 7.82
C THR A 365 13.25 6.57 8.09
N ARG A 366 13.56 5.95 9.22
CA ARG A 366 14.83 5.23 9.45
C ARG A 366 14.69 3.84 8.85
N VAL A 367 15.66 3.42 8.05
CA VAL A 367 15.61 2.14 7.32
C VAL A 367 16.40 1.06 8.06
N TYR A 368 15.68 0.04 8.51
CA TYR A 368 16.22 -1.23 9.01
C TYR A 368 16.00 -2.30 7.93
N ARG A 369 16.88 -3.30 7.85
CA ARG A 369 17.06 -4.08 6.61
C ARG A 369 17.10 -5.58 6.88
N ALA A 370 16.13 -6.31 6.34
CA ALA A 370 16.12 -7.77 6.29
C ALA A 370 16.39 -8.26 4.86
N GLY A 371 17.35 -9.18 4.70
CA GLY A 371 17.75 -9.74 3.41
C GLY A 371 16.80 -10.84 2.97
N PHE A 372 16.10 -10.65 1.85
CA PHE A 372 15.14 -11.64 1.33
C PHE A 372 15.84 -12.75 0.53
N MET A 373 15.37 -13.98 0.68
CA MET A 373 15.80 -15.11 -0.15
C MET A 373 14.73 -16.19 -0.31
N ASP A 374 14.51 -16.64 -1.55
CA ASP A 374 13.81 -17.89 -1.87
C ASP A 374 14.73 -18.85 -2.65
N LYS A 375 14.36 -20.13 -2.74
CA LYS A 375 15.04 -21.11 -3.61
C LYS A 375 14.37 -21.16 -4.97
N TYR A 376 15.15 -20.98 -6.03
CA TYR A 376 14.68 -20.94 -7.41
C TYR A 376 13.82 -22.16 -7.77
N SER A 377 12.57 -21.90 -8.11
CA SER A 377 11.59 -22.86 -8.62
C SER A 377 10.60 -22.15 -9.54
N GLU A 378 9.62 -22.86 -10.10
CA GLU A 378 8.53 -22.21 -10.85
C GLU A 378 7.67 -21.28 -9.97
N ASN A 379 7.67 -21.50 -8.64
CA ASN A 379 6.85 -20.80 -7.66
C ASN A 379 7.64 -19.78 -6.80
N SER A 380 8.94 -19.56 -7.06
CA SER A 380 9.81 -18.84 -6.12
C SER A 380 9.76 -17.32 -6.22
N ALA A 381 9.56 -16.64 -5.10
CA ALA A 381 9.38 -15.19 -5.06
C ALA A 381 10.72 -14.43 -5.01
N GLY A 382 10.65 -13.12 -5.26
CA GLY A 382 11.73 -12.15 -5.02
C GLY A 382 13.10 -12.55 -5.56
N LEU A 383 14.13 -12.32 -4.73
CA LEU A 383 15.50 -12.80 -4.98
C LEU A 383 15.56 -14.32 -4.78
N SER A 384 15.99 -15.05 -5.80
CA SER A 384 15.97 -16.53 -5.83
C SER A 384 17.35 -17.13 -6.10
N VAL A 385 17.81 -18.04 -5.23
CA VAL A 385 19.10 -18.77 -5.35
C VAL A 385 18.90 -20.24 -5.77
N LYS A 386 19.84 -20.84 -6.51
CA LYS A 386 19.70 -22.19 -7.09
C LYS A 386 20.33 -23.30 -6.26
N THR A 387 21.31 -22.98 -5.41
CA THR A 387 22.02 -23.96 -4.58
C THR A 387 22.14 -23.48 -3.13
N LEU A 388 22.34 -24.42 -2.20
CA LEU A 388 22.65 -24.08 -0.81
C LEU A 388 23.92 -23.23 -0.71
N LYS A 389 24.92 -23.46 -1.57
CA LYS A 389 26.15 -22.64 -1.61
C LYS A 389 25.82 -21.17 -1.89
N GLU A 390 25.04 -20.89 -2.93
CA GLU A 390 24.55 -19.53 -3.24
C GLU A 390 23.73 -18.94 -2.08
N ALA A 391 22.95 -19.77 -1.37
CA ALA A 391 22.18 -19.32 -0.22
C ALA A 391 23.09 -18.86 0.95
N LEU A 392 24.15 -19.61 1.25
CA LEU A 392 25.11 -19.24 2.30
C LEU A 392 25.94 -18.01 1.89
N GLU A 393 26.33 -17.91 0.61
CA GLU A 393 27.00 -16.73 0.04
C GLU A 393 26.11 -15.48 0.07
N MET A 394 24.79 -15.64 -0.06
CA MET A 394 23.81 -14.56 0.07
C MET A 394 23.62 -14.09 1.52
N VAL A 395 23.60 -15.02 2.49
CA VAL A 395 23.63 -14.68 3.93
C VAL A 395 24.89 -13.88 4.28
N ASP A 396 26.04 -14.28 3.72
CA ASP A 396 27.28 -13.54 3.88
C ASP A 396 27.20 -12.13 3.27
N PHE A 397 26.74 -12.00 2.03
CA PHE A 397 26.54 -10.70 1.37
C PHE A 397 25.67 -9.75 2.21
N PHE A 398 24.54 -10.22 2.74
CA PHE A 398 23.67 -9.40 3.58
C PHE A 398 24.35 -9.00 4.90
N ALA A 399 25.10 -9.89 5.54
CA ALA A 399 25.87 -9.57 6.74
C ALA A 399 26.96 -8.52 6.47
N ASP A 400 27.72 -8.69 5.39
CA ASP A 400 28.80 -7.78 4.99
C ASP A 400 28.31 -6.38 4.58
N ASN A 401 27.02 -6.25 4.22
CA ASN A 401 26.36 -4.96 3.95
C ASN A 401 25.56 -4.41 5.14
N GLY A 402 25.65 -5.01 6.33
CA GLY A 402 25.05 -4.51 7.57
C GLY A 402 23.53 -4.66 7.66
N TYR A 403 22.97 -5.70 7.04
CA TYR A 403 21.61 -6.15 7.36
C TYR A 403 21.61 -6.78 8.76
N VAL A 404 20.43 -6.94 9.38
CA VAL A 404 20.29 -7.51 10.74
C VAL A 404 19.56 -8.85 10.77
N GLN A 405 18.96 -9.24 9.65
CA GLN A 405 18.00 -10.33 9.56
C GLN A 405 17.97 -10.90 8.14
N ILE A 406 17.62 -12.19 8.01
CA ILE A 406 17.35 -12.88 6.74
C ILE A 406 15.89 -13.32 6.74
N LYS A 407 15.11 -12.95 5.71
CA LYS A 407 13.72 -13.40 5.50
C LYS A 407 13.69 -14.48 4.43
N LEU A 408 13.37 -15.71 4.84
CA LEU A 408 13.14 -16.85 3.94
C LEU A 408 11.71 -16.86 3.40
N TYR A 409 11.54 -17.49 2.23
CA TYR A 409 10.26 -17.64 1.55
C TYR A 409 9.91 -19.10 1.24
N SER A 410 8.65 -19.33 0.83
CA SER A 410 8.01 -20.66 0.84
C SER A 410 8.57 -21.71 -0.15
N SER A 411 9.54 -21.41 -1.02
CA SER A 411 10.15 -22.40 -1.94
C SER A 411 11.51 -22.93 -1.50
N ILE A 412 12.10 -22.35 -0.44
CA ILE A 412 13.29 -22.86 0.25
C ILE A 412 13.15 -24.35 0.52
N ASP A 413 14.25 -25.10 0.37
CA ASP A 413 14.29 -26.50 0.75
C ASP A 413 14.24 -26.60 2.29
N PRO A 414 13.35 -27.39 2.91
CA PRO A 414 13.37 -27.58 4.37
C PRO A 414 14.75 -28.00 4.89
N LYS A 415 15.53 -28.74 4.09
CA LYS A 415 16.90 -29.18 4.41
C LYS A 415 17.96 -28.08 4.32
N TRP A 416 17.62 -26.90 3.80
CA TRP A 416 18.51 -25.74 3.76
C TRP A 416 18.31 -24.81 4.96
N VAL A 417 17.17 -24.89 5.65
CA VAL A 417 16.83 -23.97 6.75
C VAL A 417 17.87 -23.99 7.87
N GLU A 418 18.20 -25.17 8.41
CA GLU A 418 19.19 -25.28 9.49
C GLU A 418 20.58 -24.79 9.06
N PRO A 419 21.18 -25.22 7.92
CA PRO A 419 22.44 -24.66 7.44
C PRO A 419 22.42 -23.13 7.24
N ILE A 420 21.29 -22.57 6.77
CA ILE A 420 21.12 -21.13 6.61
C ILE A 420 21.02 -20.43 7.98
N ALA A 421 20.30 -21.01 8.95
CA ALA A 421 20.19 -20.49 10.32
C ALA A 421 21.55 -20.47 11.01
N GLN A 422 22.27 -21.60 10.98
CA GLN A 422 23.62 -21.73 11.52
C GLN A 422 24.56 -20.68 10.89
N ARG A 423 24.47 -20.43 9.57
CA ARG A 423 25.28 -19.39 8.93
C ARG A 423 24.86 -17.99 9.35
N ALA A 424 23.56 -17.69 9.36
CA ALA A 424 23.03 -16.38 9.78
C ALA A 424 23.47 -16.05 11.21
N HIS A 425 23.28 -16.98 12.15
CA HIS A 425 23.73 -16.84 13.54
C HIS A 425 25.24 -16.67 13.64
N SER A 426 26.04 -17.43 12.86
CA SER A 426 27.51 -17.27 12.80
C SER A 426 27.96 -15.89 12.27
N ARG A 427 27.09 -15.19 11.54
CA ARG A 427 27.30 -13.83 11.02
C ARG A 427 26.64 -12.74 11.90
N GLY A 428 25.99 -13.11 13.00
CA GLY A 428 25.26 -12.20 13.88
C GLY A 428 23.87 -11.78 13.38
N LEU A 429 23.35 -12.41 12.33
CA LEU A 429 22.02 -12.14 11.77
C LEU A 429 20.94 -13.00 12.43
N ARG A 430 19.73 -12.45 12.54
CA ARG A 430 18.50 -13.22 12.85
C ARG A 430 18.03 -13.98 11.61
N LEU A 431 17.48 -15.18 11.78
CA LEU A 431 16.70 -15.85 10.74
C LEU A 431 15.20 -15.68 10.98
N SER A 432 14.46 -15.36 9.92
CA SER A 432 13.01 -15.32 9.91
C SER A 432 12.44 -15.80 8.58
N GLY A 433 11.12 -15.85 8.46
CA GLY A 433 10.50 -15.94 7.14
C GLY A 433 9.05 -16.39 7.16
N HIS A 434 8.54 -16.61 5.95
CA HIS A 434 7.51 -17.63 5.76
C HIS A 434 8.05 -18.99 6.23
N ILE A 435 7.16 -19.92 6.55
CA ILE A 435 7.54 -21.32 6.64
C ILE A 435 7.67 -21.90 5.21
N PRO A 436 8.72 -22.68 4.91
CA PRO A 436 8.84 -23.41 3.64
C PRO A 436 7.65 -24.35 3.40
N ALA A 437 7.34 -24.64 2.13
CA ALA A 437 6.39 -25.69 1.81
C ALA A 437 6.89 -27.06 2.29
N PHE A 438 5.96 -27.89 2.77
CA PHE A 438 6.24 -29.22 3.34
C PHE A 438 7.12 -29.16 4.62
N MET A 439 6.94 -28.13 5.45
CA MET A 439 7.61 -27.95 6.74
C MET A 439 6.62 -27.35 7.75
N THR A 440 6.71 -27.73 9.03
CA THR A 440 5.91 -27.11 10.11
C THR A 440 6.59 -25.85 10.67
N ALA A 441 5.83 -24.99 11.36
CA ALA A 441 6.41 -23.84 12.05
C ALA A 441 7.28 -24.28 13.22
N GLU A 442 6.87 -25.32 13.94
CA GLU A 442 7.67 -26.03 14.95
C GLU A 442 9.03 -26.48 14.39
N GLN A 443 9.05 -27.15 13.24
CA GLN A 443 10.27 -27.59 12.57
C GLN A 443 11.18 -26.41 12.20
N ALA A 444 10.62 -25.29 11.73
CA ALA A 444 11.41 -24.09 11.41
C ALA A 444 12.04 -23.46 12.66
N VAL A 445 11.33 -23.45 13.79
CA VAL A 445 11.85 -23.00 15.10
C VAL A 445 12.95 -23.93 15.59
N HIS A 446 12.77 -25.25 15.50
CA HIS A 446 13.82 -26.21 15.83
C HIS A 446 15.05 -26.10 14.91
N ALA A 447 14.85 -25.77 13.64
CA ALA A 447 15.91 -25.48 12.67
C ALA A 447 16.54 -24.09 12.81
N GLY A 448 16.11 -23.26 13.78
CA GLY A 448 16.79 -22.01 14.15
C GLY A 448 16.13 -20.70 13.69
N TYR A 449 14.85 -20.70 13.33
CA TYR A 449 14.09 -19.44 13.18
C TYR A 449 14.08 -18.68 14.52
N ASN A 450 14.43 -17.40 14.46
CA ASN A 450 14.28 -16.46 15.57
C ASN A 450 12.95 -15.68 15.50
N GLU A 451 12.21 -15.82 14.39
CA GLU A 451 11.00 -15.04 14.12
C GLU A 451 10.13 -15.66 13.01
N ILE A 452 8.81 -15.72 13.23
CA ILE A 452 7.84 -16.19 12.22
C ILE A 452 7.11 -14.98 11.65
N GLN A 453 7.02 -14.93 10.32
CA GLN A 453 6.30 -13.91 9.59
C GLN A 453 4.89 -14.40 9.26
N HIS A 454 3.90 -13.51 9.43
CA HIS A 454 2.50 -13.69 9.08
C HIS A 454 1.73 -14.69 9.96
N ILE A 455 0.61 -14.25 10.52
CA ILE A 455 -0.23 -15.00 11.45
C ILE A 455 -0.73 -16.33 10.85
N ASN A 456 -0.95 -16.38 9.53
CA ASN A 456 -1.41 -17.60 8.86
C ASN A 456 -0.40 -18.76 8.96
N MET A 457 0.90 -18.47 9.08
CA MET A 457 1.93 -19.51 9.23
C MET A 457 1.78 -20.31 10.52
N LEU A 458 1.24 -19.70 11.58
CA LEU A 458 0.97 -20.38 12.85
C LEU A 458 -0.21 -21.35 12.72
N PHE A 459 -1.27 -20.96 12.00
CA PHE A 459 -2.38 -21.85 11.68
C PHE A 459 -1.98 -22.99 10.73
N LEU A 460 -1.08 -22.72 9.78
CA LEU A 460 -0.56 -23.74 8.85
C LEU A 460 0.27 -24.83 9.56
N ASN A 461 0.82 -24.56 10.76
CA ASN A 461 1.49 -25.57 11.59
C ASN A 461 0.58 -26.80 11.81
N PHE A 462 -0.67 -26.55 12.20
CA PHE A 462 -1.67 -27.57 12.51
C PHE A 462 -2.48 -28.01 11.28
N LEU A 463 -2.90 -27.04 10.45
CA LEU A 463 -3.86 -27.30 9.37
C LEU A 463 -3.22 -27.88 8.09
N ALA A 464 -1.97 -27.50 7.78
CA ALA A 464 -1.26 -27.91 6.57
C ALA A 464 -0.18 -28.95 6.83
N GLY A 465 0.69 -28.66 7.81
CA GLY A 465 1.89 -29.45 8.12
C GLY A 465 2.73 -29.79 6.88
N GLU A 466 3.35 -30.96 6.88
CA GLU A 466 4.17 -31.46 5.76
C GLU A 466 3.37 -31.86 4.50
N LYS A 467 2.04 -31.77 4.51
CA LYS A 467 1.18 -32.40 3.49
C LYS A 467 0.69 -31.45 2.39
N VAL A 468 0.72 -30.14 2.63
CA VAL A 468 0.14 -29.11 1.75
C VAL A 468 1.24 -28.26 1.13
N ASP A 469 1.14 -28.00 -0.17
CA ASP A 469 2.04 -27.07 -0.84
C ASP A 469 1.62 -25.62 -0.57
N THR A 470 2.23 -25.01 0.46
CA THR A 470 1.95 -23.64 0.92
C THR A 470 2.44 -22.54 -0.04
N ARG A 471 3.00 -22.90 -1.20
CA ARG A 471 3.24 -21.96 -2.32
C ARG A 471 1.97 -21.73 -3.15
N THR A 472 0.98 -22.62 -3.05
CA THR A 472 -0.31 -22.53 -3.75
C THR A 472 -1.33 -21.68 -2.96
N LYS A 473 -2.49 -21.37 -3.58
CA LYS A 473 -3.61 -20.70 -2.90
C LYS A 473 -4.10 -21.41 -1.63
N GLN A 474 -3.81 -22.70 -1.46
CA GLN A 474 -4.23 -23.48 -0.28
C GLN A 474 -3.70 -22.90 1.03
N ARG A 475 -2.57 -22.15 1.03
CA ARG A 475 -2.06 -21.46 2.23
C ARG A 475 -2.97 -20.35 2.79
N PHE A 476 -4.01 -19.98 2.05
CA PHE A 476 -5.01 -18.99 2.44
C PHE A 476 -6.39 -19.64 2.57
N SER A 477 -6.80 -20.47 1.60
CA SER A 477 -8.17 -21.03 1.59
C SER A 477 -8.40 -21.96 2.78
N LEU A 478 -7.44 -22.84 3.07
CA LEU A 478 -7.44 -23.74 4.23
C LEU A 478 -7.57 -23.00 5.57
N ILE A 479 -7.06 -21.76 5.64
CA ILE A 479 -7.16 -20.91 6.82
C ILE A 479 -8.54 -20.27 6.91
N GLY A 480 -9.05 -19.70 5.81
CA GLY A 480 -10.43 -19.20 5.74
C GLY A 480 -11.47 -20.26 6.07
N GLU A 481 -11.31 -21.46 5.51
CA GLU A 481 -12.19 -22.61 5.71
C GLU A 481 -12.18 -23.15 7.15
N LYS A 482 -11.02 -23.20 7.84
CA LYS A 482 -10.87 -24.04 9.06
C LYS A 482 -10.27 -23.37 10.30
N ALA A 483 -9.68 -22.18 10.22
CA ALA A 483 -9.08 -21.55 11.41
C ALA A 483 -10.11 -21.21 12.50
N ALA A 484 -11.38 -21.00 12.12
CA ALA A 484 -12.52 -20.86 13.02
C ALA A 484 -12.87 -22.13 13.82
N GLU A 485 -12.61 -23.31 13.27
CA GLU A 485 -12.96 -24.62 13.85
C GLU A 485 -11.81 -25.23 14.67
N MET A 486 -10.59 -24.74 14.47
CA MET A 486 -9.38 -25.23 15.13
C MET A 486 -9.43 -24.99 16.65
N PRO A 487 -9.13 -26.00 17.48
CA PRO A 487 -8.95 -25.81 18.93
C PRO A 487 -7.89 -24.75 19.23
N MET A 488 -8.25 -23.82 20.11
CA MET A 488 -7.39 -22.70 20.55
C MET A 488 -6.67 -22.98 21.88
N THR A 489 -6.80 -24.20 22.40
CA THR A 489 -6.22 -24.69 23.66
C THR A 489 -6.04 -26.21 23.59
N GLY A 490 -5.20 -26.76 24.45
CA GLY A 490 -4.96 -28.20 24.57
C GLY A 490 -3.55 -28.59 24.08
N GLU A 491 -3.11 -29.80 24.43
CA GLU A 491 -1.71 -30.24 24.44
C GLU A 491 -0.88 -29.84 23.20
N GLU A 492 -1.41 -30.01 21.99
CA GLU A 492 -0.71 -29.65 20.73
C GLU A 492 -0.52 -28.12 20.58
N MET A 493 -1.54 -27.33 20.90
CA MET A 493 -1.48 -25.86 20.88
C MET A 493 -0.59 -25.35 22.00
N ASP A 494 -0.82 -25.85 23.22
CA ASP A 494 -0.13 -25.40 24.43
C ASP A 494 1.37 -25.70 24.34
N THR A 495 1.76 -26.84 23.76
CA THR A 495 3.17 -27.20 23.47
C THR A 495 3.77 -26.30 22.38
N PHE A 496 3.07 -26.01 21.28
CA PHE A 496 3.58 -25.13 20.23
C PHE A 496 3.78 -23.69 20.73
N ILE A 497 2.80 -23.13 21.43
CA ILE A 497 2.88 -21.79 22.02
C ILE A 497 4.00 -21.73 23.08
N LYS A 498 4.16 -22.78 23.90
CA LYS A 498 5.28 -22.89 24.84
C LYS A 498 6.64 -22.95 24.13
N LEU A 499 6.76 -23.68 23.01
CA LEU A 499 7.99 -23.72 22.22
C LEU A 499 8.40 -22.32 21.73
N LEU A 500 7.43 -21.52 21.25
CA LEU A 500 7.68 -20.13 20.82
C LEU A 500 8.20 -19.27 21.98
N ALA A 501 7.56 -19.36 23.16
CA ALA A 501 7.97 -18.62 24.35
C ALA A 501 9.35 -19.06 24.87
N ASP A 502 9.58 -20.36 25.09
CA ASP A 502 10.85 -20.91 25.59
C ASP A 502 12.04 -20.58 24.66
N LYS A 503 11.79 -20.50 23.34
CA LYS A 503 12.79 -20.15 22.33
C LYS A 503 12.92 -18.65 22.07
N ASN A 504 12.07 -17.82 22.67
CA ASN A 504 11.98 -16.37 22.41
C ASN A 504 11.80 -16.07 20.90
N VAL A 505 10.97 -16.87 20.23
CA VAL A 505 10.61 -16.66 18.81
C VAL A 505 9.69 -15.47 18.73
N VAL A 506 10.11 -14.44 18.00
CA VAL A 506 9.28 -13.26 17.77
C VAL A 506 8.20 -13.60 16.73
N ILE A 507 6.99 -13.08 16.90
CA ILE A 507 5.94 -13.14 15.86
C ILE A 507 5.78 -11.74 15.25
N ASP A 508 5.69 -11.70 13.92
CA ASP A 508 5.27 -10.54 13.12
C ASP A 508 3.92 -10.89 12.46
N PRO A 509 2.77 -10.60 13.11
CA PRO A 509 1.48 -11.14 12.73
C PRO A 509 0.92 -10.66 11.39
N THR A 510 1.08 -9.38 11.02
CA THR A 510 0.44 -8.76 9.83
C THR A 510 -1.08 -9.03 9.73
N VAL A 511 -1.78 -9.10 10.88
CA VAL A 511 -3.16 -9.61 10.96
C VAL A 511 -4.14 -8.81 10.10
N SER A 512 -3.99 -7.49 10.03
CA SER A 512 -4.82 -6.63 9.19
C SER A 512 -4.81 -7.05 7.72
N THR A 513 -3.67 -7.51 7.19
CA THR A 513 -3.52 -7.95 5.80
C THR A 513 -4.19 -9.30 5.56
N PHE A 514 -4.15 -10.21 6.54
CA PHE A 514 -4.82 -11.50 6.45
C PHE A 514 -6.33 -11.44 6.72
N ARG A 515 -6.78 -10.54 7.60
CA ARG A 515 -8.20 -10.20 7.75
C ARG A 515 -8.74 -9.55 6.49
N SER A 516 -8.08 -8.53 5.95
CA SER A 516 -8.40 -7.92 4.66
C SER A 516 -8.55 -8.96 3.54
N LEU A 517 -7.59 -9.90 3.42
CA LEU A 517 -7.61 -10.98 2.43
C LEU A 517 -8.78 -11.96 2.57
N LEU A 518 -9.10 -12.40 3.79
CA LEU A 518 -10.17 -13.37 4.05
C LEU A 518 -11.57 -12.73 4.15
N MET A 519 -11.65 -11.48 4.58
CA MET A 519 -12.91 -10.86 5.01
C MET A 519 -13.50 -9.86 4.01
N SER A 520 -12.69 -9.31 3.09
CA SER A 520 -13.17 -8.39 2.05
C SER A 520 -14.24 -9.02 1.16
N LYS A 521 -15.33 -8.27 0.93
CA LYS A 521 -16.49 -8.71 0.15
C LYS A 521 -16.80 -7.71 -0.96
N ASN A 522 -17.29 -8.21 -2.09
CA ASN A 522 -17.80 -7.36 -3.17
C ASN A 522 -18.90 -6.42 -2.64
N LYS A 523 -18.95 -5.18 -3.16
CA LYS A 523 -19.93 -4.14 -2.79
C LYS A 523 -19.84 -3.64 -1.34
N GLN A 524 -18.83 -4.06 -0.56
CA GLN A 524 -18.62 -3.65 0.83
C GLN A 524 -17.20 -3.12 1.01
N ILE A 525 -17.03 -1.96 1.65
CA ILE A 525 -15.69 -1.43 1.96
C ILE A 525 -15.01 -2.38 2.95
N ASP A 526 -13.79 -2.81 2.64
CA ASP A 526 -12.93 -3.60 3.52
C ASP A 526 -12.96 -3.06 4.96
N GLN A 527 -13.34 -3.94 5.90
CA GLN A 527 -13.47 -3.61 7.33
C GLN A 527 -12.18 -2.99 7.90
N GLU A 528 -11.03 -3.41 7.39
CA GLU A 528 -9.73 -2.96 7.90
C GLU A 528 -9.37 -1.53 7.46
N PHE A 529 -10.12 -0.95 6.51
CA PHE A 529 -10.02 0.45 6.10
C PHE A 529 -11.30 1.27 6.37
N ALA A 530 -12.41 0.61 6.77
CA ALA A 530 -13.74 1.22 6.82
C ALA A 530 -13.84 2.49 7.69
N GLU A 531 -13.13 2.55 8.83
CA GLU A 531 -13.16 3.72 9.72
C GLU A 531 -12.34 4.92 9.24
N ILE A 532 -11.48 4.75 8.25
CA ILE A 532 -10.69 5.84 7.64
C ILE A 532 -11.15 6.17 6.22
N ALA A 533 -11.97 5.31 5.59
CA ALA A 533 -12.38 5.41 4.19
C ALA A 533 -12.96 6.76 3.76
N SER A 534 -13.65 7.50 4.65
CA SER A 534 -14.16 8.85 4.36
C SER A 534 -13.09 9.94 4.21
N HIS A 535 -11.84 9.63 4.54
CA HIS A 535 -10.69 10.53 4.37
C HIS A 535 -9.84 10.19 3.14
N LEU A 536 -10.05 9.04 2.51
CA LEU A 536 -9.12 8.48 1.51
C LEU A 536 -9.50 8.87 0.07
N PRO A 537 -8.55 8.84 -0.89
CA PRO A 537 -8.82 9.27 -2.27
C PRO A 537 -9.84 8.35 -2.97
N PRO A 538 -10.69 8.89 -3.86
CA PRO A 538 -11.91 8.21 -4.32
C PRO A 538 -11.65 6.88 -5.04
N ASN A 539 -10.59 6.76 -5.85
CA ASN A 539 -10.30 5.50 -6.53
C ASN A 539 -9.75 4.44 -5.58
N PHE A 540 -9.02 4.85 -4.53
CA PHE A 540 -8.62 3.95 -3.46
C PHE A 540 -9.86 3.40 -2.73
N VAL A 541 -10.78 4.28 -2.32
CA VAL A 541 -12.03 3.89 -1.62
C VAL A 541 -12.89 2.93 -2.45
N ARG A 542 -12.96 3.09 -3.78
CA ARG A 542 -13.69 2.13 -4.64
C ARG A 542 -12.96 0.80 -4.83
N ASN A 543 -11.64 0.79 -4.81
CA ASN A 543 -10.86 -0.45 -4.87
C ASN A 543 -10.98 -1.29 -3.59
N LEU A 544 -11.23 -0.66 -2.43
CA LEU A 544 -11.58 -1.33 -1.18
C LEU A 544 -12.93 -2.08 -1.21
N LYS A 545 -13.74 -1.96 -2.27
CA LYS A 545 -15.07 -2.61 -2.38
C LYS A 545 -15.06 -3.97 -3.09
N GLY A 546 -13.89 -4.53 -3.40
CA GLY A 546 -13.74 -5.82 -4.06
C GLY A 546 -13.28 -6.94 -3.10
N ALA A 547 -13.81 -8.15 -3.28
CA ALA A 547 -13.29 -9.33 -2.60
C ALA A 547 -11.89 -9.69 -3.12
N GLN A 548 -10.95 -9.97 -2.22
CA GLN A 548 -9.57 -10.36 -2.59
C GLN A 548 -9.44 -11.86 -2.91
N MET A 549 -10.33 -12.69 -2.36
CA MET A 549 -10.47 -14.10 -2.68
C MET A 549 -11.84 -14.38 -3.31
N GLN A 550 -11.86 -15.30 -4.27
CA GLN A 550 -13.10 -16.01 -4.62
C GLN A 550 -13.38 -16.99 -3.48
N VAL A 551 -14.55 -16.85 -2.85
CA VAL A 551 -15.01 -17.67 -1.72
C VAL A 551 -16.46 -18.04 -2.02
N GLU A 552 -16.73 -19.33 -2.18
CA GLU A 552 -18.07 -19.85 -2.45
C GLU A 552 -19.01 -19.58 -1.26
N ASP A 553 -20.30 -19.39 -1.53
CA ASP A 553 -21.27 -18.87 -0.54
C ASP A 553 -21.34 -19.70 0.76
N GLU A 554 -21.16 -21.03 0.67
CA GLU A 554 -21.16 -21.93 1.83
C GLU A 554 -19.96 -21.71 2.78
N HIS A 555 -18.86 -21.15 2.29
CA HIS A 555 -17.65 -20.87 3.08
C HIS A 555 -17.59 -19.42 3.58
N GLN A 556 -18.46 -18.51 3.12
CA GLN A 556 -18.43 -17.09 3.49
C GLN A 556 -18.41 -16.86 5.01
N ASN A 557 -19.20 -17.61 5.78
CA ASN A 557 -19.22 -17.49 7.24
C ASN A 557 -17.94 -18.03 7.90
N ALA A 558 -17.36 -19.12 7.38
CA ALA A 558 -16.10 -19.67 7.90
C ALA A 558 -14.96 -18.65 7.75
N TYR A 559 -14.83 -18.01 6.58
CA TYR A 559 -13.78 -17.04 6.31
C TYR A 559 -13.85 -15.81 7.24
N GLN A 560 -15.05 -15.32 7.58
CA GLN A 560 -15.23 -14.24 8.54
C GLN A 560 -14.81 -14.68 9.95
N ASN A 561 -15.31 -15.83 10.41
CA ASN A 561 -14.98 -16.39 11.73
C ASN A 561 -13.48 -16.71 11.86
N SER A 562 -12.83 -17.08 10.76
CA SER A 562 -11.39 -17.35 10.68
C SER A 562 -10.55 -16.06 10.74
N GLY A 563 -11.06 -14.93 10.28
CA GLY A 563 -10.46 -13.61 10.52
C GLY A 563 -10.50 -13.19 11.99
N ASP A 564 -11.55 -13.56 12.73
CA ASP A 564 -11.64 -13.37 14.18
C ASP A 564 -10.82 -14.40 14.97
N ALA A 565 -10.62 -15.60 14.41
CA ALA A 565 -9.71 -16.60 14.98
C ALA A 565 -8.25 -16.09 15.08
N MET A 566 -7.82 -15.25 14.14
CA MET A 566 -6.50 -14.60 14.18
C MET A 566 -6.32 -13.69 15.40
N LEU A 567 -7.37 -13.00 15.84
CA LEU A 567 -7.32 -12.16 17.04
C LEU A 567 -7.21 -13.00 18.32
N LYS A 568 -7.86 -14.17 18.35
CA LYS A 568 -7.70 -15.15 19.45
C LYS A 568 -6.25 -15.63 19.53
N MET A 569 -5.64 -15.97 18.38
CA MET A 569 -4.22 -16.37 18.31
C MET A 569 -3.28 -15.27 18.81
N VAL A 570 -3.47 -14.01 18.39
CA VAL A 570 -2.70 -12.85 18.90
C VAL A 570 -2.80 -12.72 20.43
N LYS A 571 -4.00 -12.92 21.00
CA LYS A 571 -4.19 -12.87 22.46
C LYS A 571 -3.50 -14.03 23.19
N ILE A 572 -3.54 -15.24 22.64
CA ILE A 572 -2.88 -16.43 23.20
C ILE A 572 -1.35 -16.26 23.21
N LEU A 573 -0.78 -15.75 22.12
CA LEU A 573 0.65 -15.43 22.04
C LEU A 573 1.08 -14.43 23.11
N TYR A 574 0.31 -13.34 23.26
CA TYR A 574 0.54 -12.33 24.30
C TYR A 574 0.41 -12.90 25.73
N ASP A 575 -0.65 -13.65 26.03
CA ASP A 575 -0.89 -14.22 27.36
C ASP A 575 0.15 -15.27 27.76
N ALA A 576 0.74 -15.96 26.78
CA ALA A 576 1.86 -16.88 26.98
C ALA A 576 3.25 -16.19 27.04
N GLY A 577 3.31 -14.86 26.86
CA GLY A 577 4.55 -14.10 26.87
C GLY A 577 5.43 -14.29 25.63
N VAL A 578 4.87 -14.76 24.52
CA VAL A 578 5.60 -14.86 23.24
C VAL A 578 5.90 -13.44 22.74
N PRO A 579 7.17 -13.10 22.41
CA PRO A 579 7.51 -11.78 21.88
C PRO A 579 6.78 -11.47 20.58
N MET A 580 6.24 -10.26 20.43
CA MET A 580 5.54 -9.82 19.21
C MET A 580 5.98 -8.42 18.79
N VAL A 581 5.90 -8.16 17.47
CA VAL A 581 6.04 -6.84 16.86
C VAL A 581 4.88 -6.55 15.92
N ALA A 582 4.61 -5.27 15.65
CA ALA A 582 3.59 -4.86 14.68
C ALA A 582 4.23 -4.60 13.30
N GLY A 583 3.60 -5.14 12.26
CA GLY A 583 4.06 -5.02 10.87
C GLY A 583 2.88 -5.09 9.90
N THR A 584 3.04 -4.52 8.69
CA THR A 584 1.92 -4.38 7.74
C THR A 584 1.90 -5.36 6.57
N ASP A 585 2.98 -5.51 5.80
CA ASP A 585 3.00 -6.13 4.46
C ASP A 585 1.92 -5.55 3.50
N SER A 586 1.63 -4.25 3.63
CA SER A 586 0.47 -3.61 2.98
C SER A 586 0.63 -2.08 2.87
N VAL A 587 -0.46 -1.31 2.94
CA VAL A 587 -0.48 0.15 2.78
C VAL A 587 0.35 0.82 3.88
N PRO A 588 1.45 1.52 3.54
CA PRO A 588 2.38 2.07 4.52
C PRO A 588 1.67 2.98 5.53
N GLY A 589 1.98 2.81 6.81
CA GLY A 589 1.44 3.64 7.88
C GLY A 589 0.00 3.34 8.27
N PHE A 590 -0.95 3.47 7.33
CA PHE A 590 -2.38 3.27 7.61
C PHE A 590 -2.69 1.85 8.11
N THR A 591 -2.10 0.83 7.49
CA THR A 591 -2.27 -0.55 7.97
C THR A 591 -1.56 -0.79 9.30
N LEU A 592 -0.52 -0.02 9.67
CA LEU A 592 0.13 -0.17 10.97
C LEU A 592 -0.80 0.33 12.08
N LEU A 593 -1.39 1.52 11.91
CA LEU A 593 -2.38 2.04 12.87
C LEU A 593 -3.52 1.03 13.07
N ARG A 594 -3.95 0.37 11.99
CA ARG A 594 -4.97 -0.68 12.04
C ARG A 594 -4.48 -1.97 12.75
N GLU A 595 -3.25 -2.40 12.52
CA GLU A 595 -2.65 -3.55 13.20
C GLU A 595 -2.60 -3.34 14.72
N LEU A 596 -2.23 -2.13 15.18
CA LEU A 596 -2.24 -1.76 16.60
C LEU A 596 -3.66 -1.75 17.19
N GLU A 597 -4.66 -1.26 16.43
CA GLU A 597 -6.06 -1.39 16.82
C GLU A 597 -6.49 -2.85 16.98
N LEU A 598 -6.12 -3.72 16.03
CA LEU A 598 -6.44 -5.15 16.09
C LEU A 598 -5.85 -5.84 17.32
N TYR A 599 -4.66 -5.43 17.79
CA TYR A 599 -4.06 -5.98 19.02
C TYR A 599 -4.87 -5.55 20.26
N THR A 600 -5.37 -4.31 20.30
CA THR A 600 -6.31 -3.91 21.38
C THR A 600 -7.67 -4.60 21.27
N MET A 601 -8.17 -4.86 20.04
CA MET A 601 -9.39 -5.64 19.81
C MET A 601 -9.25 -7.12 20.22
N ALA A 602 -8.04 -7.68 20.14
CA ALA A 602 -7.70 -8.99 20.72
C ALA A 602 -7.66 -8.98 22.27
N GLY A 603 -7.66 -7.80 22.89
CA GLY A 603 -7.63 -7.62 24.35
C GLY A 603 -6.25 -7.37 24.94
N ILE A 604 -5.25 -6.98 24.14
CA ILE A 604 -3.94 -6.53 24.63
C ILE A 604 -4.07 -5.07 25.11
N PRO A 605 -3.56 -4.70 26.31
CA PRO A 605 -3.58 -3.32 26.78
C PRO A 605 -2.87 -2.37 25.82
N ALA A 606 -3.48 -1.20 25.53
CA ALA A 606 -2.93 -0.22 24.60
C ALA A 606 -1.51 0.27 25.01
N THR A 607 -1.18 0.25 26.30
CA THR A 607 0.16 0.52 26.83
C THR A 607 1.21 -0.47 26.29
N GLU A 608 0.90 -1.76 26.26
CA GLU A 608 1.81 -2.79 25.74
C GLU A 608 1.84 -2.79 24.21
N VAL A 609 0.71 -2.48 23.54
CA VAL A 609 0.66 -2.29 22.08
C VAL A 609 1.56 -1.12 21.64
N LEU A 610 1.51 0.02 22.34
CA LEU A 610 2.41 1.15 22.07
C LEU A 610 3.89 0.79 22.28
N LYS A 611 4.19 -0.01 23.32
CA LYS A 611 5.54 -0.47 23.65
C LYS A 611 6.09 -1.46 22.60
N MET A 612 5.27 -2.39 22.10
CA MET A 612 5.58 -3.24 20.93
C MET A 612 5.92 -2.37 19.70
N ALA A 613 5.08 -1.37 19.42
CA ALA A 613 5.22 -0.46 18.29
C ALA A 613 6.34 0.59 18.41
N THR A 614 7.09 0.61 19.53
CA THR A 614 8.14 1.59 19.81
C THR A 614 9.40 0.95 20.38
N ILE A 615 9.50 0.82 21.71
CA ILE A 615 10.74 0.43 22.38
C ILE A 615 11.10 -1.04 22.16
N ASP A 616 10.14 -1.96 22.09
CA ASP A 616 10.43 -3.39 21.90
C ASP A 616 10.86 -3.69 20.46
N SER A 617 10.27 -3.01 19.46
CA SER A 617 10.78 -3.00 18.08
C SER A 617 12.20 -2.42 17.99
N ALA A 618 12.48 -1.32 18.69
CA ALA A 618 13.83 -0.74 18.76
C ALA A 618 14.83 -1.65 19.51
N ARG A 619 14.39 -2.43 20.51
CA ARG A 619 15.21 -3.44 21.22
C ARG A 619 15.53 -4.60 20.27
N LEU A 620 14.54 -5.08 19.51
CA LEU A 620 14.69 -6.15 18.54
C LEU A 620 15.72 -5.81 17.44
N MET A 621 15.74 -4.56 17.00
CA MET A 621 16.71 -4.03 16.03
C MET A 621 18.02 -3.52 16.66
N GLY A 622 18.25 -3.76 17.97
CA GLY A 622 19.50 -3.43 18.67
C GLY A 622 19.75 -1.95 18.97
N VAL A 623 18.81 -1.05 18.64
CA VAL A 623 18.98 0.42 18.65
C VAL A 623 18.14 1.14 19.70
N ALA A 624 17.53 0.43 20.64
CA ALA A 624 16.83 1.01 21.80
C ALA A 624 17.68 1.95 22.67
N HIS A 625 19.01 1.89 22.55
CA HIS A 625 19.93 2.83 23.19
C HIS A 625 19.99 4.20 22.48
N GLN A 626 19.45 4.31 21.26
CA GLN A 626 19.44 5.51 20.43
C GLN A 626 18.06 6.15 20.31
N THR A 627 16.99 5.35 20.24
CA THR A 627 15.62 5.79 19.95
C THR A 627 14.60 4.83 20.59
N GLY A 628 13.30 5.00 20.32
CA GLY A 628 12.22 4.12 20.78
C GLY A 628 11.63 4.42 22.15
N SER A 629 12.25 5.26 22.99
CA SER A 629 11.63 5.83 24.20
C SER A 629 11.99 7.29 24.41
N ILE A 630 11.18 8.02 25.17
CA ILE A 630 11.38 9.44 25.47
C ILE A 630 12.35 9.54 26.64
N SER A 631 13.64 9.78 26.37
CA SER A 631 14.70 9.82 27.39
C SER A 631 15.86 10.71 26.96
N GLU A 632 16.51 11.36 27.91
CA GLU A 632 17.63 12.27 27.65
C GLU A 632 18.79 11.56 26.92
N GLY A 633 19.40 12.25 25.96
CA GLY A 633 20.47 11.74 25.08
C GLY A 633 19.99 10.93 23.87
N LYS A 634 18.75 10.40 23.87
CA LYS A 634 18.15 9.70 22.73
C LYS A 634 17.76 10.68 21.61
N VAL A 635 17.63 10.15 20.40
CA VAL A 635 17.18 10.85 19.20
C VAL A 635 15.70 11.20 19.34
N ALA A 636 15.32 12.41 18.91
CA ALA A 636 13.96 12.91 18.95
C ALA A 636 13.11 12.36 17.79
N ASP A 637 12.83 11.06 17.79
CA ASP A 637 11.80 10.44 16.95
C ASP A 637 10.50 10.40 17.77
N LEU A 638 9.59 11.34 17.55
CA LEU A 638 8.49 11.67 18.49
C LEU A 638 7.19 12.07 17.77
N LEU A 639 6.04 11.75 18.37
CA LEU A 639 4.69 12.07 17.85
C LEU A 639 3.87 12.82 18.90
N LEU A 640 3.22 13.92 18.48
CA LEU A 640 2.34 14.72 19.34
C LEU A 640 0.87 14.46 19.00
N VAL A 641 0.26 13.55 19.76
CA VAL A 641 -1.08 12.99 19.55
C VAL A 641 -2.15 13.86 20.20
N ASP A 642 -3.19 14.22 19.44
CA ASP A 642 -4.36 14.97 19.91
C ASP A 642 -5.37 14.02 20.60
N GLY A 643 -5.00 13.60 21.80
CA GLY A 643 -5.67 12.57 22.61
C GLY A 643 -4.66 11.85 23.51
N ASP A 644 -5.05 10.68 24.07
CA ASP A 644 -4.15 9.79 24.80
C ASP A 644 -4.22 8.36 24.21
N PRO A 645 -3.21 7.93 23.43
CA PRO A 645 -3.20 6.61 22.82
C PRO A 645 -2.98 5.46 23.80
N SER A 646 -2.61 5.74 25.07
CA SER A 646 -2.56 4.73 26.13
C SER A 646 -3.95 4.33 26.63
N GLN A 647 -4.97 5.16 26.35
CA GLN A 647 -6.37 4.94 26.75
C GLN A 647 -7.26 4.54 25.56
N ASP A 648 -7.06 5.17 24.40
CA ASP A 648 -7.69 4.80 23.13
C ASP A 648 -6.63 4.83 22.00
N ILE A 649 -6.20 3.65 21.55
CA ILE A 649 -5.17 3.51 20.50
C ILE A 649 -5.56 4.21 19.19
N LYS A 650 -6.86 4.41 18.91
CA LYS A 650 -7.34 5.15 17.73
C LYS A 650 -6.99 6.64 17.76
N ALA A 651 -6.61 7.17 18.93
CA ALA A 651 -6.03 8.50 19.04
C ALA A 651 -4.78 8.67 18.14
N LEU A 652 -4.04 7.58 17.85
CA LEU A 652 -2.89 7.61 16.93
C LEU A 652 -3.22 8.14 15.52
N ARG A 653 -4.48 8.11 15.07
CA ARG A 653 -4.89 8.74 13.80
C ARG A 653 -4.80 10.28 13.87
N LYS A 654 -4.87 10.87 15.06
CA LYS A 654 -4.93 12.32 15.31
C LYS A 654 -3.53 12.90 15.61
N LEU A 655 -2.59 12.75 14.69
CA LEU A 655 -1.25 13.31 14.84
C LEU A 655 -1.23 14.80 14.51
N SER A 656 -0.94 15.63 15.52
CA SER A 656 -0.83 17.08 15.34
C SER A 656 0.60 17.54 15.00
N LEU A 657 1.61 16.70 15.26
CA LEU A 657 3.00 16.94 14.89
C LEU A 657 3.76 15.61 14.85
N VAL A 658 4.73 15.48 13.94
CA VAL A 658 5.68 14.36 13.87
C VAL A 658 7.10 14.93 13.81
N ILE A 659 8.03 14.31 14.52
CA ILE A 659 9.43 14.77 14.64
C ILE A 659 10.35 13.58 14.33
N LYS A 660 11.36 13.79 13.49
CA LYS A 660 12.43 12.84 13.15
C LYS A 660 13.79 13.53 13.33
N GLY A 661 14.29 13.56 14.56
CA GLY A 661 15.50 14.32 14.89
C GLY A 661 15.27 15.84 14.78
N THR A 662 15.92 16.50 13.82
CA THR A 662 15.75 17.95 13.54
C THR A 662 14.61 18.25 12.57
N GLN A 663 14.08 17.24 11.88
CA GLN A 663 12.98 17.37 10.92
C GLN A 663 11.64 17.36 11.68
N VAL A 664 10.77 18.33 11.37
CA VAL A 664 9.46 18.50 11.99
C VAL A 664 8.40 18.59 10.89
N PHE A 665 7.37 17.76 11.01
CA PHE A 665 6.34 17.56 10.00
C PHE A 665 4.95 17.84 10.55
N LYS A 666 4.06 18.30 9.65
CA LYS A 666 2.64 18.55 9.94
C LYS A 666 1.78 17.60 9.12
N PRO A 667 1.25 16.51 9.71
CA PRO A 667 0.41 15.53 9.00
C PRO A 667 -0.74 16.15 8.21
N GLU A 668 -1.40 17.19 8.74
CA GLU A 668 -2.42 17.99 8.06
C GLU A 668 -1.99 18.41 6.63
N ALA A 669 -0.85 19.08 6.51
CA ALA A 669 -0.33 19.57 5.22
C ALA A 669 0.16 18.43 4.30
N ILE A 670 0.71 17.34 4.86
CA ILE A 670 1.13 16.18 4.07
C ILE A 670 -0.10 15.49 3.46
N PHE A 671 -1.14 15.24 4.26
CA PHE A 671 -2.37 14.61 3.80
C PHE A 671 -3.07 15.45 2.73
N GLU A 672 -3.20 16.77 2.92
CA GLU A 672 -3.78 17.67 1.92
C GLU A 672 -3.05 17.60 0.56
N GLN A 673 -1.72 17.52 0.57
CA GLN A 673 -0.90 17.45 -0.64
C GLN A 673 -1.06 16.13 -1.44
N ILE A 674 -1.44 15.03 -0.78
CA ILE A 674 -1.78 13.74 -1.40
C ILE A 674 -3.30 13.50 -1.57
N GLY A 675 -4.13 14.52 -1.30
CA GLY A 675 -5.59 14.45 -1.45
C GLY A 675 -6.29 13.58 -0.39
N ILE A 676 -5.68 13.41 0.77
CA ILE A 676 -6.27 12.77 1.96
C ILE A 676 -6.83 13.87 2.87
N ALA A 677 -8.03 13.68 3.41
CA ALA A 677 -8.59 14.63 4.38
C ALA A 677 -7.91 14.49 5.75
N PRO A 678 -7.40 15.58 6.37
CA PRO A 678 -6.75 15.52 7.69
C PRO A 678 -7.63 14.94 8.81
N PHE A 679 -7.00 14.22 9.74
CA PHE A 679 -7.65 13.60 10.91
C PHE A 679 -7.66 14.49 12.17
N THR A 680 -6.71 15.42 12.28
CA THR A 680 -6.74 16.56 13.22
C THR A 680 -5.91 17.71 12.62
N LYS A 681 -5.91 18.86 13.30
CA LYS A 681 -5.15 20.05 12.90
C LYS A 681 -3.72 20.02 13.41
N ALA A 682 -2.80 20.59 12.64
CA ALA A 682 -1.41 20.69 13.03
C ALA A 682 -1.23 21.58 14.27
N SER A 683 -0.33 21.16 15.17
CA SER A 683 0.11 21.99 16.28
C SER A 683 0.95 23.16 15.75
N ARG A 684 0.68 24.37 16.27
CA ARG A 684 1.42 25.58 15.89
C ARG A 684 2.77 25.63 16.61
N ILE A 685 3.80 25.96 15.84
CA ILE A 685 5.15 26.29 16.31
C ILE A 685 5.23 27.82 16.41
N ILE A 686 5.76 28.33 17.52
CA ILE A 686 5.87 29.78 17.81
C ILE A 686 7.35 30.10 18.08
N LEU A 687 7.87 31.15 17.43
CA LEU A 687 9.27 31.59 17.52
C LEU A 687 9.51 32.63 18.61
#